data_AF-A0A7C6PGK1-F1
#
_entry.id   AF-A0A7C6PGK1-F1
#
_cell.length_a   1.000
_cell.length_b   1.000
_cell.length_c   1.000
_cell.angle_alpha   90.00
_cell.angle_beta   90.00
_cell.angle_gamma   90.00
#
_symmetry.space_group_name_H-M   'P 1'
#
loop_
_entity.id
_entity.type
_entity.pdbx_description
1 polymer ?
#
loop_
_entity_poly.entity_id
_entity_poly.type
_entity_poly.pdbx_seq_one_letter_code
_entity_poly.pdbx_strand_id
1 'polypeptide(L)'
;MKIPLSGLRGLALREAAPDMKRTIDMVRAALDKVVNANTAPGDRRWFDLEAVYPDSAVLCIDGRYWSYPYTLENGVVALQAAVEVIETYVPLRESAPADQEGLLRLVESEGQPAGVVWDATLIQAGVSLNDVLYTDAMLRESAPLFKGVRIRLLSDTEHWKGTAADLREVVGWVDEARFVEGVAPDTGRIDGTLRLPGLPEHTRSLLVGAIAAGKHDLAGLSIDARAKGSMRVMEGKKVKVPSALTRVVSVDLIVEPGAGGRLIRLVESAPANPDPEGDRDMKLREKMLRLIEAKNPAKFAQIDPEKISDDDLETAYRECVLADQVTPPNVAALTDQVEQRLRLIESRATARSAIAASNLPAAAKDRLQRDFAVRESFTDADVAAAIDGERQYLGRISESGHVRLGGLPDIEVADRSTAIAGMLDAFFDPEHANHRDVQSFRECYVEITGDRRVTGQLRDCDMSRLRESLGMNLREAAIDSATFAQVLGDAITRRALAEYREQNQYDAWRNIANVVPLNDFRMQHRTRWGGFGDLPTVAEAADYVDGTVPDDDEATYKAGKVGRLAYITMEAVRNDDVGLIRQIPTKLASAAKRTLSKFVFDFIRSNPVIYDGKALFHVDHNNLGTAALSAAAWSAGRLAMMQQTEAGSGARLSIPPRFLLVPAELEETAYELFKNRNTSNDPNFVMSTAPTVVPVWYWTDANDFAMAAAPSDIPSIEIGFLDGRQEPEIFVQDAPTVGSLFASDKITYKIRHIYGGAVTDYRGLRKHVVA
;
A
#
# COMPACT_ATOMS: atom_id res chain seq x y z
N MET A 1 -0.37 31.98 -20.31
CA MET A 1 -1.19 30.74 -20.27
C MET A 1 -2.51 31.01 -21.01
N LYS A 2 -3.01 30.11 -21.88
CA LYS A 2 -4.29 30.29 -22.58
C LYS A 2 -5.44 29.68 -21.75
N ILE A 3 -6.65 30.23 -21.84
CA ILE A 3 -7.86 29.65 -21.23
C ILE A 3 -7.96 28.18 -21.67
N PRO A 4 -8.22 27.22 -20.77
CA PRO A 4 -8.31 25.81 -21.12
C PRO A 4 -9.52 25.55 -22.04
N LEU A 5 -9.43 24.53 -22.89
CA LEU A 5 -10.52 24.14 -23.80
C LEU A 5 -11.80 23.73 -23.05
N SER A 6 -11.67 23.25 -21.82
CA SER A 6 -12.80 22.95 -20.91
C SER A 6 -13.53 24.20 -20.40
N GLY A 7 -12.96 25.39 -20.61
CA GLY A 7 -13.44 26.65 -20.06
C GLY A 7 -13.13 26.84 -18.58
N LEU A 8 -13.29 28.07 -18.10
CA LEU A 8 -13.25 28.45 -16.68
C LEU A 8 -14.68 28.77 -16.23
N ARG A 9 -15.12 28.16 -15.12
CA ARG A 9 -16.46 28.32 -14.53
C ARG A 9 -16.35 28.47 -13.02
N GLY A 10 -17.34 29.10 -12.39
CA GLY A 10 -17.46 29.16 -10.93
C GLY A 10 -16.20 29.66 -10.21
N LEU A 11 -15.70 28.89 -9.23
CA LEU A 11 -14.53 29.26 -8.40
C LEU A 11 -13.26 29.44 -9.25
N ALA A 12 -13.06 28.60 -10.29
CA ALA A 12 -11.91 28.67 -11.19
C ALA A 12 -11.86 29.96 -12.04
N LEU A 13 -13.01 30.60 -12.26
CA LEU A 13 -13.08 31.91 -12.91
C LEU A 13 -12.59 33.03 -11.96
N ARG A 14 -12.81 32.86 -10.64
CA ARG A 14 -12.42 33.84 -9.60
C ARG A 14 -10.95 33.71 -9.21
N GLU A 15 -10.41 32.50 -9.24
CA GLU A 15 -9.03 32.18 -8.86
C GLU A 15 -8.06 32.09 -10.06
N ALA A 16 -8.48 32.56 -11.24
CA ALA A 16 -7.67 32.50 -12.46
C ALA A 16 -6.30 33.21 -12.28
N ALA A 17 -5.23 32.58 -12.79
CA ALA A 17 -3.88 33.14 -12.79
C ALA A 17 -3.85 34.55 -13.45
N PRO A 18 -2.90 35.44 -13.09
CA PRO A 18 -2.91 36.85 -13.48
C PRO A 18 -3.10 37.12 -14.99
N ASP A 19 -2.46 36.33 -15.86
CA ASP A 19 -2.59 36.46 -17.32
C ASP A 19 -3.99 36.10 -17.84
N MET A 20 -4.64 35.11 -17.23
CA MET A 20 -5.99 34.67 -17.60
C MET A 20 -7.03 35.65 -17.08
N LYS A 21 -6.82 36.20 -15.88
CA LYS A 21 -7.65 37.26 -15.32
C LYS A 21 -7.70 38.49 -16.21
N ARG A 22 -6.56 38.91 -16.77
CA ARG A 22 -6.50 40.02 -17.74
C ARG A 22 -7.38 39.76 -18.98
N THR A 23 -7.37 38.53 -19.49
CA THR A 23 -8.19 38.13 -20.65
C THR A 23 -9.68 38.11 -20.28
N ILE A 24 -10.03 37.59 -19.11
CA ILE A 24 -11.40 37.56 -18.58
C ILE A 24 -11.94 38.99 -18.39
N ASP A 25 -11.14 39.90 -17.85
CA ASP A 25 -11.52 41.29 -17.63
C ASP A 25 -11.77 42.01 -18.97
N MET A 26 -10.97 41.72 -20.00
CA MET A 26 -11.18 42.26 -21.35
C MET A 26 -12.46 41.73 -21.99
N VAL A 27 -12.75 40.44 -21.86
CA VAL A 27 -14.00 39.83 -22.35
C VAL A 27 -15.19 40.42 -21.60
N ARG A 28 -15.11 40.56 -20.27
CA ARG A 28 -16.16 41.18 -19.44
C ARG A 28 -16.42 42.64 -19.84
N ALA A 29 -15.37 43.42 -20.12
CA ALA A 29 -15.51 44.81 -20.57
C ALA A 29 -16.15 44.91 -21.97
N ALA A 30 -15.85 43.98 -22.88
CA ALA A 30 -16.50 43.91 -24.18
C ALA A 30 -17.98 43.53 -24.06
N LEU A 31 -18.31 42.55 -23.21
CA LEU A 31 -19.68 42.10 -22.96
C LEU A 31 -20.53 43.21 -22.34
N ASP A 32 -19.99 43.95 -21.38
CA ASP A 32 -20.68 45.09 -20.76
C ASP A 32 -21.05 46.17 -21.78
N LYS A 33 -20.17 46.46 -22.75
CA LYS A 33 -20.48 47.39 -23.85
C LYS A 33 -21.63 46.92 -24.74
N VAL A 34 -21.77 45.61 -24.96
CA VAL A 34 -22.84 45.04 -25.79
C VAL A 34 -24.16 44.97 -25.02
N VAL A 35 -24.12 44.49 -23.77
CA VAL A 35 -25.30 44.34 -22.91
C VAL A 35 -25.90 45.71 -22.54
N ASN A 36 -25.05 46.72 -22.35
CA ASN A 36 -25.46 48.06 -21.92
C ASN A 36 -25.34 49.14 -23.02
N ALA A 37 -25.23 48.75 -24.30
CA ALA A 37 -24.98 49.67 -25.43
C ALA A 37 -25.99 50.82 -25.56
N ASN A 38 -27.24 50.62 -25.12
CA ASN A 38 -28.36 51.55 -25.28
C ASN A 38 -29.10 51.84 -23.97
N THR A 39 -28.42 51.70 -22.84
CA THR A 39 -29.04 51.78 -21.52
C THR A 39 -28.65 53.08 -20.81
N ALA A 40 -29.63 53.81 -20.26
CA ALA A 40 -29.35 55.03 -19.48
C ALA A 40 -28.53 54.67 -18.22
N PRO A 41 -27.72 55.60 -17.67
CA PRO A 41 -26.81 55.30 -16.53
C PRO A 41 -27.49 54.72 -15.28
N GLY A 42 -28.80 54.95 -15.11
CA GLY A 42 -29.60 54.42 -14.00
C GLY A 42 -30.20 53.03 -14.22
N ASP A 43 -30.24 52.53 -15.46
CA ASP A 43 -30.92 51.27 -15.84
C ASP A 43 -29.94 50.15 -16.22
N ARG A 44 -28.66 50.32 -15.89
CA ARG A 44 -27.59 49.38 -16.26
C ARG A 44 -27.94 47.95 -15.85
N ARG A 45 -27.92 47.04 -16.83
CA ARG A 45 -28.16 45.62 -16.61
C ARG A 45 -26.90 44.99 -16.05
N TRP A 46 -27.05 44.36 -14.89
CA TRP A 46 -26.03 43.50 -14.30
C TRP A 46 -26.15 42.11 -14.93
N PHE A 47 -25.00 41.51 -15.22
CA PHE A 47 -24.92 40.16 -15.77
C PHE A 47 -23.87 39.38 -14.99
N ASP A 48 -24.15 38.10 -14.75
CA ASP A 48 -23.18 37.18 -14.17
C ASP A 48 -22.45 36.44 -15.29
N LEU A 49 -21.12 36.49 -15.26
CA LEU A 49 -20.28 35.75 -16.20
C LEU A 49 -20.10 34.33 -15.68
N GLU A 50 -20.82 33.38 -16.27
CA GLU A 50 -20.93 32.00 -15.80
C GLU A 50 -19.75 31.14 -16.25
N ALA A 51 -19.35 31.32 -17.52
CA ALA A 51 -18.26 30.56 -18.12
C ALA A 51 -17.46 31.40 -19.13
N VAL A 52 -16.14 31.17 -19.19
CA VAL A 52 -15.29 31.68 -20.27
C VAL A 52 -14.52 30.54 -20.91
N TYR A 53 -14.73 30.34 -22.21
CA TYR A 53 -14.02 29.42 -23.09
C TYR A 53 -12.99 30.17 -23.93
N PRO A 54 -12.09 29.47 -24.64
CA PRO A 54 -11.10 30.14 -25.49
C PRO A 54 -11.70 31.00 -26.61
N ASP A 55 -12.89 30.66 -27.08
CA ASP A 55 -13.57 31.23 -28.26
C ASP A 55 -14.99 31.75 -27.97
N SER A 56 -15.47 31.63 -26.74
CA SER A 56 -16.84 32.01 -26.36
C SER A 56 -16.97 32.30 -24.87
N ALA A 57 -17.95 33.12 -24.50
CA ALA A 57 -18.25 33.43 -23.11
C ALA A 57 -19.75 33.29 -22.85
N VAL A 58 -20.11 32.66 -21.73
CA VAL A 58 -21.51 32.44 -21.33
C VAL A 58 -21.84 33.34 -20.17
N LEU A 59 -22.93 34.10 -20.33
CA LEU A 59 -23.45 34.99 -19.31
C LEU A 59 -24.90 34.68 -18.97
N CYS A 60 -25.28 34.97 -17.73
CA CYS A 60 -26.66 34.91 -17.26
C CYS A 60 -27.20 36.34 -17.14
N ILE A 61 -28.30 36.62 -17.84
CA ILE A 61 -29.10 37.85 -17.70
C ILE A 61 -30.55 37.43 -17.46
N ASP A 62 -31.15 37.94 -16.39
CA ASP A 62 -32.57 37.71 -16.06
C ASP A 62 -32.96 36.21 -16.03
N GLY A 63 -32.03 35.35 -15.58
CA GLY A 63 -32.24 33.89 -15.48
C GLY A 63 -32.14 33.11 -16.79
N ARG A 64 -31.64 33.73 -17.87
CA ARG A 64 -31.37 33.05 -19.16
C ARG A 64 -29.90 33.10 -19.52
N TYR A 65 -29.39 32.01 -20.08
CA TYR A 65 -28.00 31.90 -20.48
C TYR A 65 -27.80 32.23 -21.96
N TRP A 66 -26.78 33.04 -22.22
CA TRP A 66 -26.42 33.49 -23.57
C TRP A 66 -24.94 33.22 -23.79
N SER A 67 -24.60 32.50 -24.86
CA SER A 67 -23.24 32.31 -25.33
C SER A 67 -22.88 33.37 -26.37
N TYR A 68 -21.78 34.07 -26.14
CA TYR A 68 -21.20 35.07 -27.02
C TYR A 68 -19.87 34.54 -27.57
N PRO A 69 -19.82 34.10 -28.84
CA PRO A 69 -18.55 33.79 -29.49
C PRO A 69 -17.70 35.06 -29.59
N TYR A 70 -16.40 34.91 -29.37
CA TYR A 70 -15.47 36.03 -29.45
C TYR A 70 -14.15 35.64 -30.09
N THR A 71 -13.52 36.60 -30.78
CA THR A 71 -12.14 36.47 -31.25
C THR A 71 -11.25 37.45 -30.49
N LEU A 72 -10.05 37.00 -30.13
CA LEU A 72 -9.04 37.80 -29.45
C LEU A 72 -7.83 37.97 -30.36
N GLU A 73 -7.68 39.16 -30.95
CA GLU A 73 -6.52 39.53 -31.77
C GLU A 73 -5.84 40.78 -31.20
N ASN A 74 -4.52 40.74 -31.01
CA ASN A 74 -3.71 41.87 -30.54
C ASN A 74 -4.23 42.59 -29.27
N GLY A 75 -4.87 41.85 -28.36
CA GLY A 75 -5.42 42.43 -27.13
C GLY A 75 -6.75 43.16 -27.31
N VAL A 76 -7.49 42.87 -28.39
CA VAL A 76 -8.85 43.38 -28.63
C VAL A 76 -9.81 42.20 -28.74
N VAL A 77 -10.93 42.26 -28.00
CA VAL A 77 -12.00 41.26 -28.03
C VAL A 77 -13.08 41.73 -29.00
N ALA A 78 -13.34 40.97 -30.06
CA ALA A 78 -14.47 41.18 -30.97
C ALA A 78 -15.56 40.15 -30.69
N LEU A 79 -16.74 40.61 -30.26
CA LEU A 79 -17.89 39.76 -29.96
C LEU A 79 -18.74 39.54 -31.22
N GLN A 80 -19.25 38.32 -31.37
CA GLN A 80 -20.22 37.95 -32.41
C GLN A 80 -21.65 37.90 -31.83
N ALA A 81 -22.64 37.62 -32.70
CA ALA A 81 -24.04 37.53 -32.29
C ALA A 81 -24.25 36.45 -31.21
N ALA A 82 -25.06 36.80 -30.20
CA ALA A 82 -25.35 35.91 -29.08
C ALA A 82 -26.25 34.74 -29.50
N VAL A 83 -26.03 33.58 -28.89
CA VAL A 83 -26.87 32.38 -29.03
C VAL A 83 -27.41 32.02 -27.65
N GLU A 84 -28.73 31.88 -27.52
CA GLU A 84 -29.34 31.40 -26.28
C GLU A 84 -28.92 29.93 -26.06
N VAL A 85 -28.40 29.63 -24.87
CA VAL A 85 -27.92 28.30 -24.52
C VAL A 85 -28.66 27.79 -23.30
N ILE A 86 -28.87 26.48 -23.24
CA ILE A 86 -29.48 25.80 -22.10
C ILE A 86 -28.45 24.88 -21.48
N GLU A 87 -28.39 24.88 -20.16
CA GLU A 87 -27.50 24.00 -19.41
C GLU A 87 -27.94 22.55 -19.60
N THR A 88 -27.13 21.76 -20.29
CA THR A 88 -27.41 20.34 -20.56
C THR A 88 -26.36 19.50 -19.84
N TYR A 89 -26.79 18.68 -18.89
CA TYR A 89 -25.92 17.79 -18.13
C TYR A 89 -25.47 16.59 -18.98
N VAL A 90 -24.18 16.51 -19.30
CA VAL A 90 -23.55 15.34 -19.94
C VAL A 90 -22.57 14.73 -18.93
N PRO A 91 -22.85 13.54 -18.37
CA PRO A 91 -21.96 12.93 -17.39
C PRO A 91 -20.68 12.41 -18.06
N LEU A 92 -19.55 13.08 -17.79
CA LEU A 92 -18.20 12.54 -17.95
C LEU A 92 -17.80 11.89 -16.61
N ARG A 93 -17.30 10.65 -16.67
CA ARG A 93 -16.88 9.86 -15.50
C ARG A 93 -15.79 10.57 -14.68
N GLU A 94 -16.02 10.54 -13.37
CA GLU A 94 -15.12 10.69 -12.21
C GLU A 94 -14.20 11.91 -12.10
N SER A 95 -14.63 12.87 -11.28
CA SER A 95 -14.01 13.13 -9.96
C SER A 95 -14.94 14.05 -9.16
N ALA A 96 -15.20 13.68 -7.90
CA ALA A 96 -16.03 14.45 -7.00
C ALA A 96 -15.43 15.83 -6.70
N PRO A 97 -16.28 16.82 -6.39
CA PRO A 97 -15.98 17.66 -5.24
C PRO A 97 -17.15 17.67 -4.25
N ALA A 98 -16.78 17.41 -3.00
CA ALA A 98 -17.50 17.84 -1.83
C ALA A 98 -17.51 19.38 -1.79
N ASP A 99 -18.62 19.95 -1.35
CA ASP A 99 -18.67 21.17 -0.53
C ASP A 99 -20.10 21.37 -0.03
N GLN A 100 -20.32 21.05 1.24
CA GLN A 100 -21.37 21.69 2.03
C GLN A 100 -20.73 22.18 3.33
N GLU A 101 -20.49 23.48 3.39
CA GLU A 101 -20.19 24.21 4.61
C GLU A 101 -21.33 23.99 5.63
N GLY A 102 -21.02 23.25 6.69
CA GLY A 102 -21.81 23.20 7.91
C GLY A 102 -20.89 23.48 9.09
N LEU A 103 -21.12 24.61 9.77
CA LEU A 103 -20.33 25.07 10.91
C LEU A 103 -19.97 23.94 11.90
N LEU A 104 -18.67 23.74 12.10
CA LEU A 104 -18.10 22.91 13.16
C LEU A 104 -18.35 23.56 14.53
N ARG A 105 -19.16 22.91 15.35
CA ARG A 105 -19.27 23.20 16.79
C ARG A 105 -18.69 21.99 17.53
N LEU A 106 -17.43 22.09 17.93
CA LEU A 106 -16.80 21.14 18.85
C LEU A 106 -17.21 21.56 20.27
N VAL A 107 -17.85 20.65 21.01
CA VAL A 107 -18.20 20.82 22.42
C VAL A 107 -17.72 19.57 23.14
N GLU A 108 -16.59 19.70 23.83
CA GLU A 108 -16.03 18.63 24.65
C GLU A 108 -16.98 18.28 25.81
N SER A 109 -17.21 16.98 26.03
CA SER A 109 -17.87 16.47 27.24
C SER A 109 -17.24 15.14 27.64
N GLU A 110 -16.74 15.07 28.88
CA GLU A 110 -16.30 13.86 29.56
C GLU A 110 -17.46 12.85 29.68
N GLY A 111 -17.23 11.58 29.31
CA GLY A 111 -18.08 10.48 29.78
C GLY A 111 -18.41 9.33 28.81
N GLN A 112 -18.13 9.43 27.51
CA GLN A 112 -18.23 8.29 26.58
C GLN A 112 -16.98 8.19 25.71
N PRO A 113 -16.50 6.96 25.37
CA PRO A 113 -15.39 6.82 24.44
C PRO A 113 -15.78 7.45 23.09
N ALA A 114 -14.95 8.36 22.59
CA ALA A 114 -15.14 8.97 21.27
C ALA A 114 -15.30 7.87 20.19
N GLY A 115 -16.18 8.07 19.20
CA GLY A 115 -16.37 7.12 18.10
C GLY A 115 -17.60 6.20 18.17
N VAL A 116 -18.52 6.38 19.12
CA VAL A 116 -19.69 5.48 19.30
C VAL A 116 -20.93 5.93 18.52
N VAL A 117 -21.13 7.24 18.30
CA VAL A 117 -22.33 7.76 17.64
C VAL A 117 -21.97 8.52 16.38
N TRP A 118 -22.65 8.24 15.27
CA TRP A 118 -22.32 8.79 13.94
C TRP A 118 -23.56 9.27 13.21
N ASP A 119 -23.47 10.40 12.51
CA ASP A 119 -24.45 10.74 11.47
C ASP A 119 -23.99 10.12 10.15
N ALA A 120 -24.92 9.53 9.41
CA ALA A 120 -24.64 8.80 8.18
C ALA A 120 -25.76 8.93 7.16
N THR A 121 -25.41 8.83 5.88
CA THR A 121 -26.38 8.57 4.81
C THR A 121 -26.47 7.05 4.65
N LEU A 122 -27.66 6.48 4.86
CA LEU A 122 -27.89 5.03 4.77
C LEU A 122 -28.04 4.56 3.32
N ILE A 123 -28.70 5.36 2.50
CA ILE A 123 -28.95 5.10 1.07
C ILE A 123 -29.35 6.41 0.36
N GLN A 124 -28.96 6.54 -0.91
CA GLN A 124 -29.34 7.64 -1.80
C GLN A 124 -30.25 7.14 -2.92
N ALA A 125 -31.19 7.97 -3.34
CA ALA A 125 -32.04 7.74 -4.51
C ALA A 125 -31.19 7.75 -5.80
N GLY A 126 -31.65 7.00 -6.79
CA GLY A 126 -30.95 6.79 -8.04
C GLY A 126 -30.69 5.31 -8.35
N VAL A 127 -29.93 5.06 -9.42
CA VAL A 127 -29.57 3.72 -9.85
C VAL A 127 -28.34 3.25 -9.09
N SER A 128 -28.50 2.21 -8.29
CA SER A 128 -27.40 1.51 -7.60
C SER A 128 -26.50 0.73 -8.56
N LEU A 129 -25.31 0.35 -8.09
CA LEU A 129 -24.37 -0.51 -8.82
C LEU A 129 -24.97 -1.88 -9.22
N ASN A 130 -26.01 -2.34 -8.51
CA ASN A 130 -26.70 -3.61 -8.75
C ASN A 130 -27.91 -3.49 -9.68
N ASP A 131 -27.99 -2.42 -10.48
CA ASP A 131 -29.09 -2.12 -11.41
C ASP A 131 -30.47 -2.06 -10.71
N VAL A 132 -30.52 -1.58 -9.47
CA VAL A 132 -31.76 -1.25 -8.74
C VAL A 132 -31.97 0.25 -8.72
N LEU A 133 -33.13 0.74 -9.16
CA LEU A 133 -33.52 2.15 -9.11
C LEU A 133 -34.32 2.44 -7.83
N TYR A 134 -33.71 3.18 -6.92
CA TYR A 134 -34.38 3.69 -5.72
C TYR A 134 -35.00 5.05 -6.00
N THR A 135 -36.31 5.18 -5.88
CA THR A 135 -37.01 6.45 -6.09
C THR A 135 -37.22 7.22 -4.79
N ASP A 136 -37.38 8.53 -4.87
CA ASP A 136 -37.60 9.40 -3.70
C ASP A 136 -38.87 8.99 -2.95
N ALA A 137 -39.96 8.73 -3.69
CA ALA A 137 -41.23 8.31 -3.11
C ALA A 137 -41.08 7.02 -2.29
N MET A 138 -40.34 6.03 -2.81
CA MET A 138 -40.10 4.77 -2.14
C MET A 138 -39.23 4.94 -0.90
N LEU A 139 -38.15 5.72 -0.99
CA LEU A 139 -37.27 5.98 0.15
C LEU A 139 -37.97 6.78 1.25
N ARG A 140 -38.82 7.75 0.87
CA ARG A 140 -39.63 8.54 1.80
C ARG A 140 -40.55 7.65 2.64
N GLU A 141 -41.23 6.70 2.00
CA GLU A 141 -42.09 5.74 2.70
C GLU A 141 -41.30 4.70 3.52
N SER A 142 -40.07 4.39 3.10
CA SER A 142 -39.25 3.35 3.72
C SER A 142 -38.40 3.85 4.90
N ALA A 143 -38.25 5.16 5.09
CA ALA A 143 -37.41 5.74 6.15
C ALA A 143 -37.71 5.18 7.56
N PRO A 144 -38.97 4.98 8.00
CA PRO A 144 -39.26 4.39 9.31
C PRO A 144 -38.75 2.96 9.48
N LEU A 145 -38.56 2.20 8.39
CA LEU A 145 -38.10 0.81 8.44
C LEU A 145 -36.64 0.67 8.84
N PHE A 146 -35.87 1.76 8.79
CA PHE A 146 -34.45 1.76 9.16
C PHE A 146 -34.25 1.90 10.67
N LYS A 147 -35.24 2.36 11.43
CA LYS A 147 -35.13 2.51 12.90
C LYS A 147 -34.96 1.14 13.58
N GLY A 148 -33.90 1.00 14.38
CA GLY A 148 -33.58 -0.24 15.10
C GLY A 148 -32.97 -1.35 14.25
N VAL A 149 -32.63 -1.09 12.98
CA VAL A 149 -31.96 -2.06 12.11
C VAL A 149 -30.53 -2.30 12.60
N ARG A 150 -30.10 -3.56 12.58
CA ARG A 150 -28.76 -3.97 13.02
C ARG A 150 -27.71 -3.52 12.02
N ILE A 151 -26.57 -3.09 12.54
CA ILE A 151 -25.40 -2.74 11.76
C ILE A 151 -24.36 -3.85 11.88
N ARG A 152 -23.90 -4.37 10.74
CA ARG A 152 -22.86 -5.41 10.68
C ARG A 152 -21.57 -4.89 10.08
N LEU A 153 -20.44 -5.44 10.50
CA LEU A 153 -19.15 -5.23 9.86
C LEU A 153 -18.85 -6.45 8.97
N LEU A 154 -18.85 -6.25 7.65
CA LEU A 154 -18.66 -7.31 6.65
C LEU A 154 -17.64 -6.90 5.60
N SER A 155 -16.97 -7.87 4.99
CA SER A 155 -16.30 -7.63 3.70
C SER A 155 -17.32 -7.48 2.57
N ASP A 156 -16.94 -6.78 1.50
CA ASP A 156 -17.80 -6.62 0.32
C ASP A 156 -18.26 -7.98 -0.23
N THR A 157 -17.37 -8.99 -0.19
CA THR A 157 -17.67 -10.35 -0.65
C THR A 157 -18.69 -11.09 0.21
N GLU A 158 -18.72 -10.85 1.52
CA GLU A 158 -19.68 -11.46 2.44
C GLU A 158 -21.05 -10.80 2.34
N HIS A 159 -21.07 -9.49 2.13
CA HIS A 159 -22.29 -8.73 1.88
C HIS A 159 -22.97 -9.18 0.57
N TRP A 160 -22.21 -9.33 -0.53
CA TRP A 160 -22.78 -9.79 -1.82
C TRP A 160 -23.31 -11.23 -1.79
N LYS A 161 -22.74 -12.11 -0.96
CA LYS A 161 -23.17 -13.52 -0.86
C LYS A 161 -24.45 -13.71 -0.05
N GLY A 162 -24.92 -12.70 0.68
CA GLY A 162 -26.12 -12.79 1.52
C GLY A 162 -25.97 -13.78 2.68
N THR A 163 -24.81 -13.75 3.35
CA THR A 163 -24.47 -14.67 4.44
C THR A 163 -25.41 -14.49 5.65
N ALA A 164 -25.76 -15.59 6.31
CA ALA A 164 -26.59 -15.57 7.52
C ALA A 164 -25.90 -14.75 8.62
N ALA A 165 -26.66 -13.92 9.33
CA ALA A 165 -26.10 -13.00 10.33
C ALA A 165 -25.44 -13.75 11.50
N ASP A 166 -24.14 -13.54 11.70
CA ASP A 166 -23.43 -13.93 12.92
C ASP A 166 -23.55 -12.80 13.96
N LEU A 167 -23.79 -13.14 15.22
CA LEU A 167 -23.85 -12.16 16.31
C LEU A 167 -22.51 -11.41 16.47
N ARG A 168 -21.38 -12.05 16.14
CA ARG A 168 -20.04 -11.45 16.21
C ARG A 168 -19.83 -10.33 15.20
N GLU A 169 -20.58 -10.33 14.10
CA GLU A 169 -20.51 -9.31 13.05
C GLU A 169 -21.33 -8.07 13.40
N VAL A 170 -22.24 -8.16 14.38
CA VAL A 170 -23.12 -7.05 14.77
C VAL A 170 -22.35 -6.04 15.62
N VAL A 171 -22.10 -4.87 15.06
CA VAL A 171 -21.35 -3.79 15.70
C VAL A 171 -22.23 -2.69 16.27
N GLY A 172 -23.52 -2.66 15.92
CA GLY A 172 -24.42 -1.61 16.38
C GLY A 172 -25.84 -1.64 15.81
N TRP A 173 -26.52 -0.49 15.85
CA TRP A 173 -27.85 -0.30 15.30
C TRP A 173 -28.08 1.14 14.81
N VAL A 174 -29.07 1.31 13.94
CA VAL A 174 -29.58 2.62 13.52
C VAL A 174 -30.56 3.13 14.58
N ASP A 175 -30.26 4.28 15.19
CA ASP A 175 -31.05 4.89 16.26
C ASP A 175 -32.26 5.63 15.71
N GLU A 176 -32.01 6.49 14.72
CA GLU A 176 -33.01 7.28 14.00
C GLU A 176 -32.69 7.31 12.51
N ALA A 177 -33.72 7.43 11.68
CA ALA A 177 -33.59 7.57 10.24
C ALA A 177 -34.69 8.50 9.71
N ARG A 178 -34.33 9.39 8.78
CA ARG A 178 -35.25 10.33 8.15
C ARG A 178 -34.91 10.48 6.67
N PHE A 179 -35.94 10.70 5.87
CA PHE A 179 -35.75 11.06 4.47
C PHE A 179 -35.41 12.54 4.34
N VAL A 180 -34.46 12.86 3.48
CA VAL A 180 -34.04 14.21 3.11
C VAL A 180 -34.29 14.38 1.62
N GLU A 181 -35.09 15.39 1.26
CA GLU A 181 -35.42 15.68 -0.13
C GLU A 181 -34.17 16.09 -0.92
N GLY A 182 -34.09 15.60 -2.16
CA GLY A 182 -33.04 15.96 -3.11
C GLY A 182 -33.36 17.27 -3.83
N VAL A 183 -32.35 17.84 -4.51
CA VAL A 183 -32.51 19.07 -5.31
C VAL A 183 -33.25 18.78 -6.63
N ALA A 184 -33.17 17.53 -7.11
CA ALA A 184 -33.84 17.05 -8.32
C ALA A 184 -34.65 15.77 -8.03
N PRO A 185 -35.59 15.38 -8.91
CA PRO A 185 -36.32 14.12 -8.75
C PRO A 185 -35.39 12.90 -8.67
N ASP A 186 -35.67 12.00 -7.74
CA ASP A 186 -34.90 10.78 -7.47
C ASP A 186 -33.44 11.07 -7.09
N THR A 187 -33.20 12.17 -6.37
CA THR A 187 -31.89 12.52 -5.79
C THR A 187 -31.90 12.70 -4.27
N GLY A 188 -33.02 12.37 -3.61
CA GLY A 188 -33.15 12.37 -2.15
C GLY A 188 -32.34 11.26 -1.49
N ARG A 189 -32.31 11.25 -0.16
CA ARG A 189 -31.53 10.25 0.61
C ARG A 189 -32.16 9.97 1.96
N ILE A 190 -31.80 8.84 2.57
CA ILE A 190 -32.13 8.54 3.96
C ILE A 190 -30.89 8.81 4.81
N ASP A 191 -30.97 9.81 5.67
CA ASP A 191 -29.94 10.10 6.67
C ASP A 191 -30.38 9.50 8.02
N GLY A 192 -29.43 9.00 8.80
CA GLY A 192 -29.69 8.42 10.10
C GLY A 192 -28.53 8.53 11.07
N THR A 193 -28.84 8.37 12.35
CA THR A 193 -27.86 8.35 13.43
C THR A 193 -27.58 6.90 13.82
N LEU A 194 -26.30 6.51 13.79
CA LEU A 194 -25.83 5.15 14.08
C LEU A 194 -25.24 5.09 15.48
N ARG A 195 -25.54 4.03 16.23
CA ARG A 195 -24.85 3.69 17.48
C ARG A 195 -24.03 2.43 17.27
N LEU A 196 -22.72 2.56 17.41
CA LEU A 196 -21.73 1.53 17.07
C LEU A 196 -20.83 1.13 18.26
N PRO A 197 -21.41 0.70 19.40
CA PRO A 197 -20.63 0.35 20.60
C PRO A 197 -19.72 -0.88 20.39
N GLY A 198 -20.09 -1.78 19.47
CA GLY A 198 -19.37 -3.02 19.17
C GLY A 198 -18.28 -2.90 18.11
N LEU A 199 -17.97 -1.70 17.61
CA LEU A 199 -16.87 -1.51 16.66
C LEU A 199 -15.52 -1.92 17.27
N PRO A 200 -14.71 -2.75 16.59
CA PRO A 200 -13.34 -3.03 17.00
C PRO A 200 -12.50 -1.74 17.12
N GLU A 201 -11.63 -1.67 18.12
CA GLU A 201 -10.88 -0.44 18.44
C GLU A 201 -10.02 0.09 17.28
N HIS A 202 -9.41 -0.83 16.52
CA HIS A 202 -8.63 -0.48 15.33
C HIS A 202 -9.51 0.17 14.25
N THR A 203 -10.66 -0.42 13.94
CA THR A 203 -11.62 0.12 12.97
C THR A 203 -12.18 1.46 13.43
N ARG A 204 -12.52 1.58 14.71
CA ARG A 204 -12.98 2.83 15.32
C ARG A 204 -11.95 3.94 15.14
N SER A 205 -10.69 3.68 15.49
CA SER A 205 -9.60 4.65 15.36
C SER A 205 -9.38 5.10 13.91
N LEU A 206 -9.44 4.16 12.97
CA LEU A 206 -9.31 4.44 11.54
C LEU A 206 -10.44 5.37 11.05
N LEU A 207 -11.69 5.09 11.41
CA LEU A 207 -12.85 5.88 11.00
C LEU A 207 -12.84 7.28 11.61
N VAL A 208 -12.50 7.40 12.90
CA VAL A 208 -12.36 8.71 13.57
C VAL A 208 -11.25 9.53 12.90
N GLY A 209 -10.08 8.92 12.65
CA GLY A 209 -8.97 9.59 11.95
C GLY A 209 -9.31 9.99 10.51
N ALA A 210 -10.01 9.12 9.78
CA ALA A 210 -10.46 9.38 8.41
C ALA A 210 -11.37 10.61 8.33
N ILE A 211 -12.38 10.67 9.19
CA ILE A 211 -13.33 11.79 9.20
C ILE A 211 -12.64 13.08 9.67
N ALA A 212 -11.76 13.00 10.68
CA ALA A 212 -10.96 14.14 11.11
C ALA A 212 -10.06 14.70 9.99
N ALA A 213 -9.62 13.84 9.07
CA ALA A 213 -8.84 14.21 7.88
C ALA A 213 -9.71 14.59 6.66
N GLY A 214 -11.03 14.72 6.81
CA GLY A 214 -11.97 15.05 5.73
C GLY A 214 -12.15 13.94 4.68
N LYS A 215 -11.81 12.69 5.03
CA LYS A 215 -11.96 11.51 4.16
C LYS A 215 -13.22 10.72 4.54
N HIS A 216 -14.31 10.98 3.82
CA HIS A 216 -15.63 10.37 4.06
C HIS A 216 -15.87 9.06 3.30
N ASP A 217 -14.99 8.72 2.33
CA ASP A 217 -15.19 7.61 1.39
C ASP A 217 -14.38 6.34 1.78
N LEU A 218 -13.80 6.29 2.99
CA LEU A 218 -13.02 5.14 3.46
C LEU A 218 -13.88 3.97 3.94
N ALA A 219 -15.14 4.23 4.30
CA ALA A 219 -16.11 3.21 4.65
C ALA A 219 -17.50 3.61 4.17
N GLY A 220 -18.16 2.68 3.50
CA GLY A 220 -19.51 2.81 2.97
C GLY A 220 -20.54 2.04 3.79
N LEU A 221 -21.80 2.42 3.59
CA LEU A 221 -22.96 1.71 4.12
C LEU A 221 -23.74 1.08 2.97
N SER A 222 -24.02 -0.21 3.08
CA SER A 222 -24.84 -0.93 2.11
C SER A 222 -25.98 -1.64 2.80
N ILE A 223 -27.16 -1.62 2.19
CA ILE A 223 -28.38 -2.14 2.79
C ILE A 223 -28.67 -3.54 2.26
N ASP A 224 -29.07 -4.46 3.14
CA ASP A 224 -29.76 -5.68 2.74
C ASP A 224 -31.26 -5.50 3.03
N ALA A 225 -32.08 -5.47 1.99
CA ALA A 225 -33.51 -5.22 2.11
C ALA A 225 -34.33 -6.10 1.16
N ARG A 226 -35.50 -6.53 1.63
CA ARG A 226 -36.50 -7.23 0.81
C ARG A 226 -37.46 -6.22 0.24
N ALA A 227 -37.60 -6.21 -1.08
CA ALA A 227 -38.53 -5.32 -1.78
C ALA A 227 -39.50 -6.11 -2.66
N LYS A 228 -40.68 -5.54 -2.89
CA LYS A 228 -41.55 -5.92 -4.01
C LYS A 228 -41.30 -4.94 -5.14
N GLY A 229 -41.16 -5.42 -6.37
CA GLY A 229 -40.84 -4.56 -7.50
C GLY A 229 -41.08 -5.21 -8.85
N SER A 230 -41.01 -4.39 -9.88
CA SER A 230 -41.14 -4.80 -11.28
C SER A 230 -39.85 -4.49 -12.04
N MET A 231 -39.60 -5.23 -13.11
CA MET A 231 -38.50 -4.92 -14.03
C MET A 231 -38.95 -3.79 -14.96
N ARG A 232 -38.11 -2.75 -15.13
CA ARG A 232 -38.31 -1.69 -16.12
C ARG A 232 -37.08 -1.61 -17.01
N VAL A 233 -37.29 -1.39 -18.31
CA VAL A 233 -36.19 -1.11 -19.23
C VAL A 233 -35.98 0.40 -19.25
N MET A 234 -34.79 0.85 -18.87
CA MET A 234 -34.33 2.24 -18.98
C MET A 234 -33.02 2.24 -19.75
N GLU A 235 -32.92 3.07 -20.80
CA GLU A 235 -31.71 3.22 -21.62
C GLU A 235 -31.13 1.89 -22.17
N GLY A 236 -31.99 0.93 -22.49
CA GLY A 236 -31.59 -0.38 -23.03
C GLY A 236 -31.11 -1.41 -21.98
N LYS A 237 -31.08 -1.04 -20.69
CA LYS A 237 -30.76 -1.96 -19.57
C LYS A 237 -32.01 -2.33 -18.77
N LYS A 238 -32.06 -3.58 -18.30
CA LYS A 238 -33.14 -4.09 -17.44
C LYS A 238 -32.83 -3.72 -15.98
N VAL A 239 -33.54 -2.71 -15.45
CA VAL A 239 -33.37 -2.20 -14.09
C VAL A 239 -34.50 -2.73 -13.20
N LYS A 240 -34.18 -3.13 -11.98
CA LYS A 240 -35.17 -3.51 -10.96
C LYS A 240 -35.72 -2.24 -10.32
N VAL A 241 -37.03 -2.04 -10.37
CA VAL A 241 -37.69 -0.88 -9.74
C VAL A 241 -38.54 -1.39 -8.58
N PRO A 242 -38.03 -1.36 -7.33
CA PRO A 242 -38.83 -1.65 -6.15
C PRO A 242 -39.98 -0.64 -6.03
N SER A 243 -41.21 -1.14 -5.87
CA SER A 243 -42.37 -0.30 -5.61
C SER A 243 -42.48 0.08 -4.13
N ALA A 244 -41.97 -0.78 -3.23
CA ALA A 244 -41.83 -0.51 -1.80
C ALA A 244 -40.82 -1.48 -1.16
N LEU A 245 -40.06 -1.01 -0.16
CA LEU A 245 -39.29 -1.88 0.72
C LEU A 245 -40.23 -2.54 1.73
N THR A 246 -40.24 -3.87 1.79
CA THR A 246 -41.06 -4.63 2.74
C THR A 246 -40.37 -4.83 4.08
N ARG A 247 -39.04 -4.91 4.09
CA ARG A 247 -38.22 -5.08 5.29
C ARG A 247 -36.77 -4.73 4.99
N VAL A 248 -36.14 -3.97 5.88
CA VAL A 248 -34.68 -3.83 5.93
C VAL A 248 -34.12 -4.87 6.90
N VAL A 249 -33.21 -5.70 6.44
CA VAL A 249 -32.62 -6.82 7.19
C VAL A 249 -31.42 -6.35 7.99
N SER A 250 -30.52 -5.61 7.36
CA SER A 250 -29.35 -5.00 7.98
C SER A 250 -28.85 -3.78 7.19
N VAL A 251 -28.03 -2.97 7.85
CA VAL A 251 -27.17 -1.95 7.22
C VAL A 251 -25.74 -2.39 7.48
N ASP A 252 -25.00 -2.77 6.45
CA ASP A 252 -23.67 -3.33 6.58
C ASP A 252 -22.61 -2.27 6.29
N LEU A 253 -21.63 -2.15 7.18
CA LEU A 253 -20.45 -1.31 7.03
C LEU A 253 -19.43 -2.07 6.17
N ILE A 254 -19.19 -1.56 4.96
CA ILE A 254 -18.38 -2.19 3.90
C ILE A 254 -17.44 -1.15 3.26
N VAL A 255 -16.63 -1.55 2.27
CA VAL A 255 -15.71 -0.62 1.60
C VAL A 255 -16.40 0.07 0.42
N GLU A 256 -17.08 -0.69 -0.44
CA GLU A 256 -17.69 -0.17 -1.67
C GLU A 256 -19.24 -0.22 -1.63
N PRO A 257 -19.92 0.87 -1.23
CA PRO A 257 -21.37 0.89 -1.07
C PRO A 257 -22.10 0.92 -2.42
N GLY A 258 -23.11 0.06 -2.58
CA GLY A 258 -23.85 -0.07 -3.85
C GLY A 258 -24.81 1.08 -4.18
N ALA A 259 -25.28 1.82 -3.17
CA ALA A 259 -26.35 2.82 -3.30
C ALA A 259 -26.06 4.13 -2.52
N GLY A 260 -24.79 4.56 -2.51
CA GLY A 260 -24.40 5.89 -2.00
C GLY A 260 -24.43 6.07 -0.48
N GLY A 261 -24.48 4.98 0.30
CA GLY A 261 -24.42 5.06 1.76
C GLY A 261 -23.00 5.35 2.27
N ARG A 262 -22.87 6.28 3.22
CA ARG A 262 -21.57 6.77 3.75
C ARG A 262 -21.70 7.37 5.15
N LEU A 263 -20.59 7.43 5.87
CA LEU A 263 -20.50 8.15 7.15
C LEU A 263 -20.31 9.66 6.90
N ILE A 264 -21.09 10.49 7.57
CA ILE A 264 -21.05 11.95 7.42
C ILE A 264 -20.09 12.54 8.44
N ARG A 265 -20.37 12.36 9.74
CA ARG A 265 -19.57 12.94 10.82
C ARG A 265 -19.75 12.19 12.13
N LEU A 266 -18.76 12.32 13.00
CA LEU A 266 -18.84 11.86 14.38
C LEU A 266 -19.76 12.77 15.21
N VAL A 267 -20.63 12.17 16.02
CA VAL A 267 -21.47 12.90 16.99
C VAL A 267 -20.87 12.67 18.37
N GLU A 268 -20.18 13.66 18.91
CA GLU A 268 -19.82 13.66 20.33
C GLU A 268 -21.12 13.82 21.14
N SER A 269 -21.44 12.83 21.97
CA SER A 269 -22.71 12.82 22.69
C SER A 269 -22.68 13.86 23.82
N ALA A 270 -23.45 14.93 23.68
CA ALA A 270 -24.07 15.56 24.84
C ALA A 270 -25.09 14.56 25.44
N PRO A 271 -25.22 14.45 26.78
CA PRO A 271 -26.14 13.50 27.40
C PRO A 271 -27.58 13.77 26.97
N ALA A 272 -28.31 12.69 26.66
CA ALA A 272 -29.71 12.71 26.30
C ALA A 272 -30.57 13.05 27.52
N ASN A 273 -31.28 14.18 27.44
CA ASN A 273 -32.67 14.28 27.88
C ASN A 273 -33.35 15.38 27.05
N PRO A 274 -34.38 15.05 26.26
CA PRO A 274 -35.26 16.06 25.70
C PRO A 274 -36.27 16.43 26.78
N ASP A 275 -36.16 17.62 27.36
CA ASP A 275 -37.35 18.20 27.99
C ASP A 275 -38.21 18.84 26.89
N PRO A 276 -39.50 18.50 26.81
CA PRO A 276 -40.41 18.98 25.79
C PRO A 276 -40.75 20.44 26.05
N GLU A 277 -40.86 21.19 24.95
CA GLU A 277 -41.56 22.47 24.84
C GLU A 277 -41.19 23.55 25.88
N GLY A 278 -40.52 24.58 25.38
CA GLY A 278 -40.37 25.81 26.13
C GLY A 278 -41.72 26.41 26.50
N ASP A 279 -41.99 26.49 27.80
CA ASP A 279 -42.50 27.71 28.39
C ASP A 279 -41.29 28.50 28.89
N ARG A 280 -40.69 29.27 27.98
CA ARG A 280 -39.48 30.07 28.21
C ARG A 280 -39.88 31.33 28.99
N ASP A 281 -40.05 31.21 30.32
CA ASP A 281 -39.82 32.31 31.29
C ASP A 281 -40.11 32.00 32.79
N MET A 282 -39.97 30.76 33.29
CA MET A 282 -40.04 30.52 34.75
C MET A 282 -38.71 30.76 35.47
N LYS A 283 -38.70 31.65 36.48
CA LYS A 283 -37.53 31.99 37.29
C LYS A 283 -37.14 30.79 38.19
N LEU A 284 -35.84 30.54 38.36
CA LEU A 284 -35.23 29.38 39.05
C LEU A 284 -35.92 28.95 40.36
N ARG A 285 -36.44 29.93 41.11
CA ARG A 285 -37.18 29.76 42.36
C ARG A 285 -38.47 28.92 42.23
N GLU A 286 -39.23 29.11 41.15
CA GLU A 286 -40.47 28.36 40.90
C GLU A 286 -40.20 26.89 40.56
N LYS A 287 -39.06 26.61 39.91
CA LYS A 287 -38.63 25.23 39.62
C LYS A 287 -38.22 24.49 40.88
N MET A 288 -37.53 25.15 41.81
CA MET A 288 -37.15 24.55 43.10
C MET A 288 -38.39 24.22 43.96
N LEU A 289 -39.36 25.14 44.04
CA LEU A 289 -40.62 24.93 44.76
C LEU A 289 -41.42 23.75 44.20
N ARG A 290 -41.57 23.65 42.87
CA ARG A 290 -42.26 22.50 42.23
C ARG A 290 -41.58 21.16 42.50
N LEU A 291 -40.25 21.13 42.53
CA LEU A 291 -39.51 19.89 42.80
C LEU A 291 -39.61 19.45 44.26
N ILE A 292 -39.67 20.41 45.21
CA ILE A 292 -39.93 20.11 46.62
C ILE A 292 -41.37 19.62 46.80
N GLU A 293 -42.35 20.24 46.14
CA GLU A 293 -43.76 19.80 46.14
C GLU A 293 -43.91 18.36 45.62
N ALA A 294 -43.25 18.04 44.51
CA ALA A 294 -43.33 16.72 43.89
C ALA A 294 -42.65 15.62 44.73
N LYS A 295 -41.54 15.92 45.42
CA LYS A 295 -40.75 14.92 46.16
C LYS A 295 -41.09 14.82 47.64
N ASN A 296 -41.54 15.89 48.27
CA ASN A 296 -41.92 15.90 49.69
C ASN A 296 -43.11 16.85 49.96
N PRO A 297 -44.34 16.41 49.66
CA PRO A 297 -45.55 17.24 49.75
C PRO A 297 -45.81 17.79 51.16
N ALA A 298 -45.43 17.04 52.21
CA ALA A 298 -45.62 17.43 53.60
C ALA A 298 -44.69 18.58 54.01
N LYS A 299 -43.48 18.63 53.46
CA LYS A 299 -42.51 19.72 53.68
C LYS A 299 -42.86 20.95 52.86
N PHE A 300 -43.33 20.75 51.62
CA PHE A 300 -43.85 21.84 50.79
C PHE A 300 -45.04 22.57 51.43
N ALA A 301 -45.96 21.84 52.08
CA ALA A 301 -47.10 22.43 52.79
C ALA A 301 -46.73 23.34 53.97
N GLN A 302 -45.47 23.31 54.43
CA GLN A 302 -44.95 24.16 55.51
C GLN A 302 -44.15 25.37 54.99
N ILE A 303 -43.96 25.47 53.67
CA ILE A 303 -43.22 26.55 53.00
C ILE A 303 -44.23 27.55 52.43
N ASP A 304 -44.11 28.83 52.80
CA ASP A 304 -44.87 29.93 52.18
C ASP A 304 -44.08 30.43 50.94
N PRO A 305 -44.56 30.17 49.70
CA PRO A 305 -43.81 30.44 48.46
C PRO A 305 -43.38 31.91 48.30
N GLU A 306 -44.17 32.84 48.83
CA GLU A 306 -43.95 34.30 48.70
C GLU A 306 -43.00 34.86 49.77
N LYS A 307 -42.72 34.11 50.85
CA LYS A 307 -41.96 34.62 52.01
C LYS A 307 -40.69 33.85 52.37
N ILE A 308 -40.48 32.66 51.80
CA ILE A 308 -39.27 31.88 52.08
C ILE A 308 -38.02 32.59 51.55
N SER A 309 -36.91 32.58 52.28
CA SER A 309 -35.64 33.14 51.78
C SER A 309 -35.04 32.23 50.69
N ASP A 310 -34.17 32.75 49.82
CA ASP A 310 -33.54 31.94 48.77
C ASP A 310 -32.64 30.84 49.36
N ASP A 311 -31.93 31.11 50.46
CA ASP A 311 -31.06 30.14 51.15
C ASP A 311 -31.86 29.02 51.83
N ASP A 312 -33.01 29.34 52.44
CA ASP A 312 -33.89 28.35 53.06
C ASP A 312 -34.56 27.46 52.00
N LEU A 313 -34.90 28.04 50.84
CA LEU A 313 -35.45 27.30 49.72
C LEU A 313 -34.41 26.35 49.10
N GLU A 314 -33.17 26.80 48.94
CA GLU A 314 -32.09 25.96 48.43
C GLU A 314 -31.76 24.83 49.41
N THR A 315 -31.81 25.10 50.72
CA THR A 315 -31.62 24.09 51.77
C THR A 315 -32.72 23.04 51.75
N ALA A 316 -33.99 23.46 51.67
CA ALA A 316 -35.13 22.55 51.56
C ALA A 316 -35.08 21.70 50.28
N TYR A 317 -34.64 22.28 49.17
CA TYR A 317 -34.40 21.58 47.91
C TYR A 317 -33.29 20.53 48.05
N ARG A 318 -32.15 20.92 48.64
CA ARG A 318 -30.99 20.04 48.83
C ARG A 318 -31.30 18.86 49.76
N GLU A 319 -32.08 19.09 50.82
CA GLU A 319 -32.54 18.02 51.72
C GLU A 319 -33.52 17.04 51.03
N CYS A 320 -34.35 17.49 50.09
CA CYS A 320 -35.23 16.61 49.32
C CYS A 320 -34.49 15.79 48.25
N VAL A 321 -33.33 16.27 47.78
CA VAL A 321 -32.48 15.56 46.81
C VAL A 321 -31.56 14.54 47.51
N LEU A 322 -31.13 14.82 48.75
CA LEU A 322 -30.23 13.95 49.53
C LEU A 322 -30.93 12.86 50.35
N ALA A 323 -32.26 12.87 50.47
CA ALA A 323 -33.02 11.91 51.28
C ALA A 323 -33.10 10.47 50.71
N ASP A 324 -32.53 10.18 49.54
CA ASP A 324 -32.55 8.84 48.92
C ASP A 324 -31.42 7.90 49.40
N GLN A 325 -30.73 8.22 50.50
CA GLN A 325 -29.69 7.35 51.05
C GLN A 325 -30.02 6.78 52.45
N VAL A 326 -30.44 5.50 52.39
CA VAL A 326 -30.31 4.39 53.37
C VAL A 326 -31.44 4.19 54.40
N THR A 327 -32.17 3.06 54.31
CA THR A 327 -32.03 1.86 55.20
C THR A 327 -32.71 0.62 54.57
N PRO A 328 -32.09 -0.58 54.56
CA PRO A 328 -32.50 -1.73 53.73
C PRO A 328 -33.43 -2.75 54.43
N PRO A 329 -34.23 -3.53 53.68
CA PRO A 329 -34.66 -4.86 54.09
C PRO A 329 -33.67 -5.91 53.58
N ASN A 330 -32.94 -6.54 54.51
CA ASN A 330 -32.33 -7.87 54.43
C ASN A 330 -31.78 -8.34 53.04
N VAL A 331 -30.67 -7.74 52.58
CA VAL A 331 -30.05 -8.04 51.27
C VAL A 331 -28.88 -9.03 51.35
N ALA A 332 -28.39 -9.37 52.55
CA ALA A 332 -27.16 -10.17 52.73
C ALA A 332 -27.19 -11.52 51.96
N ALA A 333 -28.35 -12.18 51.87
CA ALA A 333 -28.48 -13.44 51.14
C ALA A 333 -28.57 -13.29 49.60
N LEU A 334 -28.97 -12.12 49.10
CA LEU A 334 -29.10 -11.82 47.67
C LEU A 334 -27.79 -11.25 47.09
N THR A 335 -27.03 -10.45 47.84
CA THR A 335 -25.71 -9.96 47.42
C THR A 335 -24.69 -11.10 47.29
N ASP A 336 -24.67 -12.06 48.22
CA ASP A 336 -23.77 -13.22 48.10
C ASP A 336 -24.12 -14.11 46.90
N GLN A 337 -25.42 -14.28 46.59
CA GLN A 337 -25.86 -15.06 45.43
C GLN A 337 -25.59 -14.36 44.09
N VAL A 338 -25.71 -13.02 44.05
CA VAL A 338 -25.41 -12.23 42.84
C VAL A 338 -23.91 -12.17 42.61
N GLU A 339 -23.09 -12.00 43.66
CA GLU A 339 -21.63 -11.98 43.55
C GLU A 339 -21.07 -13.37 43.18
N GLN A 340 -21.61 -14.45 43.75
CA GLN A 340 -21.27 -15.82 43.35
C GLN A 340 -21.65 -16.11 41.89
N ARG A 341 -22.78 -15.61 41.41
CA ARG A 341 -23.18 -15.75 39.99
C ARG A 341 -22.29 -14.92 39.05
N LEU A 342 -21.89 -13.71 39.44
CA LEU A 342 -20.95 -12.88 38.67
C LEU A 342 -19.58 -13.54 38.56
N ARG A 343 -19.03 -14.04 39.67
CA ARG A 343 -17.75 -14.78 39.66
C ARG A 343 -17.82 -16.06 38.81
N LEU A 344 -18.97 -16.75 38.78
CA LEU A 344 -19.18 -17.92 37.92
C LEU A 344 -19.24 -17.54 36.42
N ILE A 345 -19.83 -16.40 36.09
CA ILE A 345 -19.88 -15.91 34.70
C ILE A 345 -18.48 -15.52 34.23
N GLU A 346 -17.72 -14.83 35.08
CA GLU A 346 -16.33 -14.48 34.83
C GLU A 346 -15.46 -15.74 34.68
N SER A 347 -15.57 -16.72 35.60
CA SER A 347 -14.79 -17.96 35.52
C SER A 347 -15.13 -18.80 34.27
N ARG A 348 -16.37 -18.76 33.79
CA ARG A 348 -16.76 -19.40 32.52
C ARG A 348 -16.20 -18.69 31.30
N ALA A 349 -16.11 -17.36 31.33
CA ALA A 349 -15.50 -16.59 30.26
C ALA A 349 -13.98 -16.85 30.20
N THR A 350 -13.28 -16.84 31.34
CA THR A 350 -11.85 -17.16 31.42
C THR A 350 -11.58 -18.60 30.99
N ALA A 351 -12.40 -19.57 31.42
CA ALA A 351 -12.26 -20.97 31.00
C ALA A 351 -12.42 -21.15 29.48
N ARG A 352 -13.42 -20.49 28.87
CA ARG A 352 -13.61 -20.55 27.40
C ARG A 352 -12.41 -19.96 26.65
N SER A 353 -11.88 -18.84 27.14
CA SER A 353 -10.69 -18.21 26.59
C SER A 353 -9.46 -19.13 26.70
N ALA A 354 -9.22 -19.70 27.88
CA ALA A 354 -8.10 -20.59 28.14
C ALA A 354 -8.17 -21.88 27.30
N ILE A 355 -9.36 -22.49 27.16
CA ILE A 355 -9.57 -23.67 26.31
C ILE A 355 -9.38 -23.30 24.83
N ALA A 356 -9.88 -22.15 24.38
CA ALA A 356 -9.71 -21.69 23.00
C ALA A 356 -8.24 -21.42 22.65
N ALA A 357 -7.48 -20.82 23.58
CA ALA A 357 -6.06 -20.52 23.44
C ALA A 357 -5.15 -21.76 23.53
N SER A 358 -5.65 -22.91 24.02
CA SER A 358 -4.86 -24.14 24.10
C SER A 358 -4.56 -24.73 22.72
N ASN A 359 -3.43 -25.43 22.57
CA ASN A 359 -3.07 -26.14 21.32
C ASN A 359 -3.79 -27.51 21.17
N LEU A 360 -4.96 -27.69 21.81
CA LEU A 360 -5.75 -28.92 21.69
C LEU A 360 -6.53 -28.95 20.35
N PRO A 361 -6.77 -30.13 19.76
CA PRO A 361 -7.66 -30.27 18.61
C PRO A 361 -9.09 -29.80 18.90
N ALA A 362 -9.83 -29.37 17.86
CA ALA A 362 -11.18 -28.80 17.99
C ALA A 362 -12.15 -29.72 18.76
N ALA A 363 -12.15 -31.03 18.48
CA ALA A 363 -13.01 -31.99 19.18
C ALA A 363 -12.74 -32.07 20.69
N ALA A 364 -11.49 -31.91 21.12
CA ALA A 364 -11.10 -31.88 22.52
C ALA A 364 -11.50 -30.55 23.18
N LYS A 365 -11.36 -29.43 22.46
CA LYS A 365 -11.85 -28.11 22.91
C LYS A 365 -13.36 -28.13 23.12
N ASP A 366 -14.13 -28.68 22.17
CA ASP A 366 -15.59 -28.78 22.26
C ASP A 366 -16.04 -29.64 23.44
N ARG A 367 -15.27 -30.69 23.75
CA ARG A 367 -15.54 -31.56 24.89
C ARG A 367 -15.31 -30.83 26.21
N LEU A 368 -14.17 -30.16 26.36
CA LEU A 368 -13.86 -29.38 27.57
C LEU A 368 -14.85 -28.21 27.73
N GLN A 369 -15.20 -27.51 26.65
CA GLN A 369 -16.19 -26.43 26.69
C GLN A 369 -17.56 -26.92 27.14
N ARG A 370 -17.98 -28.12 26.71
CA ARG A 370 -19.24 -28.74 27.18
C ARG A 370 -19.18 -29.11 28.66
N ASP A 371 -18.07 -29.66 29.13
CA ASP A 371 -17.91 -30.04 30.54
C ASP A 371 -17.96 -28.80 31.46
N PHE A 372 -17.13 -27.78 31.19
CA PHE A 372 -17.10 -26.53 31.97
C PHE A 372 -18.35 -25.65 31.81
N ALA A 373 -19.16 -25.85 30.76
CA ALA A 373 -20.46 -25.19 30.64
C ALA A 373 -21.50 -25.72 31.64
N VAL A 374 -21.40 -26.99 32.05
CA VAL A 374 -22.39 -27.65 32.91
C VAL A 374 -21.95 -27.69 34.38
N ARG A 375 -20.65 -27.57 34.68
CA ARG A 375 -20.16 -27.55 36.07
C ARG A 375 -20.74 -26.39 36.88
N GLU A 376 -21.15 -26.71 38.12
CA GLU A 376 -21.77 -25.77 39.06
C GLU A 376 -20.76 -24.78 39.66
N SER A 377 -19.49 -25.16 39.79
CA SER A 377 -18.37 -24.28 40.15
C SER A 377 -17.04 -24.92 39.75
N PHE A 378 -16.02 -24.09 39.52
CA PHE A 378 -14.64 -24.51 39.24
C PHE A 378 -13.71 -23.30 39.35
N THR A 379 -12.42 -23.56 39.50
CA THR A 379 -11.35 -22.57 39.54
C THR A 379 -10.54 -22.59 38.25
N ASP A 380 -9.73 -21.55 38.00
CA ASP A 380 -8.82 -21.53 36.84
C ASP A 380 -7.79 -22.69 36.89
N ALA A 381 -7.43 -23.15 38.09
CA ALA A 381 -6.56 -24.32 38.27
C ALA A 381 -7.22 -25.61 37.79
N ASP A 382 -8.54 -25.76 37.97
CA ASP A 382 -9.29 -26.92 37.48
C ASP A 382 -9.37 -26.95 35.96
N VAL A 383 -9.47 -25.77 35.32
CA VAL A 383 -9.44 -25.63 33.85
C VAL A 383 -8.07 -26.01 33.32
N ALA A 384 -7.00 -25.51 33.95
CA ALA A 384 -5.63 -25.85 33.57
C ALA A 384 -5.35 -27.35 33.72
N ALA A 385 -5.79 -27.96 34.83
CA ALA A 385 -5.65 -29.40 35.06
C ALA A 385 -6.42 -30.24 34.04
N ALA A 386 -7.62 -29.80 33.63
CA ALA A 386 -8.40 -30.50 32.61
C ALA A 386 -7.78 -30.38 31.21
N ILE A 387 -7.23 -29.21 30.86
CA ILE A 387 -6.47 -29.02 29.61
C ILE A 387 -5.24 -29.93 29.59
N ASP A 388 -4.50 -30.00 30.69
CA ASP A 388 -3.31 -30.85 30.77
C ASP A 388 -3.66 -32.35 30.76
N GLY A 389 -4.73 -32.74 31.45
CA GLY A 389 -5.26 -34.11 31.40
C GLY A 389 -5.66 -34.54 30.00
N GLU A 390 -6.33 -33.67 29.23
CA GLU A 390 -6.70 -33.96 27.85
C GLU A 390 -5.46 -33.99 26.93
N ARG A 391 -4.46 -33.14 27.19
CA ARG A 391 -3.17 -33.18 26.49
C ARG A 391 -2.44 -34.50 26.72
N GLN A 392 -2.38 -34.97 27.96
CA GLN A 392 -1.77 -36.26 28.31
C GLN A 392 -2.55 -37.45 27.74
N TYR A 393 -3.88 -37.35 27.66
CA TYR A 393 -4.72 -38.36 27.03
C TYR A 393 -4.45 -38.45 25.52
N LEU A 394 -4.42 -37.31 24.82
CA LEU A 394 -4.09 -37.24 23.39
C LEU A 394 -2.64 -37.62 23.12
N GLY A 395 -1.71 -37.28 24.01
CA GLY A 395 -0.32 -37.72 23.95
C GLY A 395 -0.21 -39.24 23.94
N ARG A 396 -0.94 -39.94 24.82
CA ARG A 396 -1.00 -41.41 24.82
C ARG A 396 -1.63 -42.01 23.56
N ILE A 397 -2.61 -41.33 22.97
CA ILE A 397 -3.20 -41.76 21.68
C ILE A 397 -2.19 -41.57 20.54
N SER A 398 -1.47 -40.45 20.53
CA SER A 398 -0.40 -40.18 19.55
C SER A 398 0.77 -41.16 19.67
N GLU A 399 1.17 -41.52 20.89
CA GLU A 399 2.23 -42.51 21.15
C GLU A 399 1.80 -43.94 20.77
N SER A 400 0.50 -44.25 20.80
CA SER A 400 -0.04 -45.54 20.35
C SER A 400 -0.02 -45.73 18.82
N GLY A 401 0.36 -44.69 18.07
CA GLY A 401 0.79 -44.76 16.66
C GLY A 401 -0.30 -44.97 15.62
N HIS A 402 -1.42 -45.64 15.93
CA HIS A 402 -2.48 -45.91 14.95
C HIS A 402 -3.87 -46.06 15.57
N VAL A 403 -4.71 -45.03 15.45
CA VAL A 403 -6.16 -45.21 15.63
C VAL A 403 -6.75 -45.68 14.31
N ARG A 404 -6.89 -47.01 14.15
CA ARG A 404 -7.59 -47.61 13.00
C ARG A 404 -9.09 -47.34 13.11
N LEU A 405 -9.56 -46.24 12.54
CA LEU A 405 -10.98 -46.06 12.20
C LEU A 405 -11.25 -46.85 10.92
N GLY A 406 -11.89 -48.00 11.05
CA GLY A 406 -12.11 -48.90 9.92
C GLY A 406 -12.86 -48.24 8.76
N GLY A 407 -12.24 -48.28 7.57
CA GLY A 407 -12.94 -48.15 6.29
C GLY A 407 -12.74 -46.88 5.46
N LEU A 408 -11.90 -45.92 5.88
CA LEU A 408 -11.61 -44.72 5.10
C LEU A 408 -10.10 -44.55 4.87
N PRO A 409 -9.62 -44.25 3.65
CA PRO A 409 -8.22 -43.91 3.41
C PRO A 409 -7.89 -42.56 4.07
N ASP A 410 -6.66 -42.44 4.57
CA ASP A 410 -6.13 -41.22 5.19
C ASP A 410 -6.32 -40.02 4.28
N ILE A 411 -7.10 -39.03 4.72
CA ILE A 411 -7.19 -37.73 4.06
C ILE A 411 -6.21 -36.81 4.77
N GLU A 412 -4.95 -36.81 4.34
CA GLU A 412 -4.07 -35.67 4.59
C GLU A 412 -4.56 -34.51 3.72
N VAL A 413 -5.15 -33.48 4.34
CA VAL A 413 -5.47 -32.22 3.66
C VAL A 413 -4.17 -31.40 3.56
N ALA A 414 -3.20 -31.90 2.81
CA ALA A 414 -2.06 -31.12 2.36
C ALA A 414 -2.43 -30.43 1.05
N ASP A 415 -2.17 -29.12 0.94
CA ASP A 415 -2.36 -28.40 -0.31
C ASP A 415 -1.38 -28.95 -1.36
N ARG A 416 -1.94 -29.64 -2.37
CA ARG A 416 -1.16 -30.30 -3.44
C ARG A 416 -0.25 -29.32 -4.15
N SER A 417 -0.64 -28.05 -4.28
CA SER A 417 0.18 -27.03 -4.93
C SER A 417 1.50 -26.77 -4.20
N THR A 418 1.45 -26.78 -2.86
CA THR A 418 2.63 -26.62 -2.00
C THR A 418 3.52 -27.85 -2.08
N ALA A 419 2.92 -29.05 -2.11
CA ALA A 419 3.67 -30.30 -2.27
C ALA A 419 4.40 -30.36 -3.62
N ILE A 420 3.77 -29.90 -4.70
CA ILE A 420 4.37 -29.83 -6.04
C ILE A 420 5.48 -28.78 -6.12
N ALA A 421 5.28 -27.60 -5.54
CA ALA A 421 6.33 -26.59 -5.46
C ALA A 421 7.56 -27.13 -4.69
N GLY A 422 7.33 -27.78 -3.54
CA GLY A 422 8.38 -28.43 -2.77
C GLY A 422 9.06 -29.59 -3.49
N MET A 423 8.33 -30.36 -4.31
CA MET A 423 8.90 -31.41 -5.17
C MET A 423 9.83 -30.82 -6.24
N LEU A 424 9.43 -29.74 -6.92
CA LEU A 424 10.27 -29.08 -7.92
C LEU A 424 11.49 -28.39 -7.29
N ASP A 425 11.31 -27.77 -6.12
CA ASP A 425 12.43 -27.19 -5.37
C ASP A 425 13.40 -28.30 -4.94
N ALA A 426 12.89 -29.43 -4.44
CA ALA A 426 13.69 -30.61 -4.15
C ALA A 426 14.43 -31.13 -5.39
N PHE A 427 13.82 -31.10 -6.58
CA PHE A 427 14.47 -31.53 -7.81
C PHE A 427 15.65 -30.64 -8.19
N PHE A 428 15.52 -29.32 -8.06
CA PHE A 428 16.54 -28.36 -8.47
C PHE A 428 17.61 -28.08 -7.41
N ASP A 429 17.27 -28.23 -6.13
CA ASP A 429 18.17 -27.95 -5.01
C ASP A 429 18.79 -29.23 -4.44
N PRO A 430 20.12 -29.44 -4.61
CA PRO A 430 20.82 -30.59 -4.05
C PRO A 430 20.80 -30.66 -2.51
N GLU A 431 20.63 -29.52 -1.83
CA GLU A 431 20.64 -29.44 -0.36
C GLU A 431 19.26 -29.70 0.26
N HIS A 432 18.21 -29.79 -0.57
CA HIS A 432 16.86 -29.99 -0.10
C HIS A 432 16.69 -31.38 0.54
N ALA A 433 15.97 -31.46 1.68
CA ALA A 433 15.79 -32.70 2.45
C ALA A 433 15.29 -33.88 1.61
N ASN A 434 14.34 -33.61 0.70
CA ASN A 434 13.72 -34.60 -0.18
C ASN A 434 14.41 -34.72 -1.55
N HIS A 435 15.58 -34.10 -1.77
CA HIS A 435 16.27 -34.16 -3.08
C HIS A 435 16.52 -35.59 -3.54
N ARG A 436 16.80 -36.49 -2.59
CA ARG A 436 17.05 -37.91 -2.86
C ARG A 436 15.85 -38.62 -3.47
N ASP A 437 14.65 -38.19 -3.11
CA ASP A 437 13.39 -38.80 -3.52
C ASP A 437 12.91 -38.27 -4.89
N VAL A 438 13.46 -37.14 -5.35
CA VAL A 438 13.05 -36.49 -6.61
C VAL A 438 14.21 -36.49 -7.62
N GLN A 439 14.46 -37.65 -8.23
CA GLN A 439 15.54 -37.82 -9.21
C GLN A 439 15.11 -37.67 -10.67
N SER A 440 13.83 -37.93 -10.98
CA SER A 440 13.32 -37.89 -12.36
C SER A 440 12.50 -36.63 -12.60
N PHE A 441 12.88 -35.87 -13.62
CA PHE A 441 12.11 -34.73 -14.08
C PHE A 441 10.84 -35.19 -14.83
N ARG A 442 10.93 -36.31 -15.53
CA ARG A 442 9.78 -36.94 -16.19
C ARG A 442 8.70 -37.33 -15.17
N GLU A 443 9.09 -37.89 -14.03
CA GLU A 443 8.12 -38.22 -12.97
C GLU A 443 7.48 -36.96 -12.38
N CYS A 444 8.25 -35.88 -12.20
CA CYS A 444 7.70 -34.57 -11.81
C CYS A 444 6.67 -34.07 -12.83
N TYR A 445 6.97 -34.17 -14.12
CA TYR A 445 6.05 -33.80 -15.20
C TYR A 445 4.75 -34.62 -15.15
N VAL A 446 4.86 -35.94 -14.98
CA VAL A 446 3.71 -36.84 -14.90
C VAL A 446 2.88 -36.58 -13.64
N GLU A 447 3.52 -36.25 -12.52
CA GLU A 447 2.83 -35.99 -11.25
C GLU A 447 2.04 -34.67 -11.28
N ILE A 448 2.54 -33.68 -12.03
CA ILE A 448 1.89 -32.38 -12.21
C ILE A 448 0.79 -32.45 -13.27
N THR A 449 1.05 -33.08 -14.41
CA THR A 449 0.15 -33.03 -15.58
C THR A 449 -0.78 -34.24 -15.72
N GLY A 450 -0.40 -35.39 -15.15
CA GLY A 450 -1.06 -36.68 -15.40
C GLY A 450 -0.74 -37.32 -16.76
N ASP A 451 -0.07 -36.60 -17.65
CA ASP A 451 0.29 -37.09 -18.99
C ASP A 451 1.51 -38.02 -18.94
N ARG A 452 1.24 -39.31 -18.78
CA ARG A 452 2.26 -40.37 -18.72
C ARG A 452 3.10 -40.52 -20.01
N ARG A 453 2.58 -40.04 -21.13
CA ARG A 453 3.22 -40.18 -22.45
C ARG A 453 4.05 -38.96 -22.83
N VAL A 454 3.95 -37.87 -22.06
CA VAL A 454 4.63 -36.60 -22.35
C VAL A 454 4.31 -36.18 -23.79
N THR A 455 3.02 -36.17 -24.14
CA THR A 455 2.50 -35.69 -25.42
C THR A 455 2.34 -34.17 -25.41
N GLY A 456 2.29 -33.54 -24.24
CA GLY A 456 2.15 -32.09 -24.11
C GLY A 456 0.76 -31.59 -24.50
N GLN A 457 -0.20 -32.50 -24.67
CA GLN A 457 -1.54 -32.19 -25.12
C GLN A 457 -2.52 -32.23 -23.93
N LEU A 458 -3.34 -31.18 -23.81
CA LEU A 458 -4.34 -31.06 -22.75
C LEU A 458 -5.29 -32.26 -22.68
N ARG A 459 -5.61 -32.90 -23.82
CA ARG A 459 -6.48 -34.08 -23.88
C ARG A 459 -5.91 -35.32 -23.20
N ASP A 460 -4.59 -35.39 -23.07
CA ASP A 460 -3.89 -36.50 -22.42
C ASP A 460 -3.53 -36.18 -20.96
N CYS A 461 -3.77 -34.94 -20.51
CA CYS A 461 -3.58 -34.48 -19.14
C CYS A 461 -4.76 -34.85 -18.24
N ASP A 462 -4.49 -35.16 -16.98
CA ASP A 462 -5.52 -35.28 -15.95
C ASP A 462 -5.83 -33.87 -15.42
N MET A 463 -6.92 -33.30 -15.93
CA MET A 463 -7.30 -31.91 -15.64
C MET A 463 -7.59 -31.67 -14.16
N SER A 464 -8.04 -32.69 -13.42
CA SER A 464 -8.29 -32.56 -11.97
C SER A 464 -6.97 -32.49 -11.22
N ARG A 465 -6.03 -33.39 -11.52
CA ARG A 465 -4.69 -33.39 -10.90
C ARG A 465 -3.89 -32.14 -11.27
N LEU A 466 -3.95 -31.73 -12.53
CA LEU A 466 -3.31 -30.51 -13.00
C LEU A 466 -3.86 -29.31 -12.23
N ARG A 467 -5.18 -29.17 -12.12
CA ARG A 467 -5.81 -28.06 -11.38
C ARG A 467 -5.40 -28.00 -9.90
N GLU A 468 -5.41 -29.14 -9.21
CA GLU A 468 -5.00 -29.23 -7.80
C GLU A 468 -3.51 -28.90 -7.61
N SER A 469 -2.65 -29.36 -8.53
CA SER A 469 -1.21 -29.10 -8.51
C SER A 469 -0.85 -27.62 -8.70
N LEU A 470 -1.76 -26.84 -9.28
CA LEU A 470 -1.60 -25.42 -9.57
C LEU A 470 -2.21 -24.51 -8.51
N GLY A 471 -2.85 -25.06 -7.47
CA GLY A 471 -3.49 -24.27 -6.40
C GLY A 471 -4.68 -23.45 -6.87
N MET A 472 -5.24 -23.78 -8.05
CA MET A 472 -6.32 -23.01 -8.66
C MET A 472 -7.66 -23.34 -8.01
N ASN A 473 -8.24 -22.35 -7.31
CA ASN A 473 -9.60 -22.44 -6.78
C ASN A 473 -10.60 -22.91 -7.86
N LEU A 474 -11.54 -23.75 -7.43
CA LEU A 474 -12.49 -24.51 -8.26
C LEU A 474 -13.38 -23.68 -9.22
N ARG A 475 -13.29 -22.34 -9.23
CA ARG A 475 -14.28 -21.49 -9.91
C ARG A 475 -13.84 -20.66 -11.11
N GLU A 476 -12.56 -20.36 -11.38
CA GLU A 476 -12.28 -19.28 -12.37
C GLU A 476 -11.20 -19.49 -13.44
N ALA A 477 -10.43 -20.59 -13.45
CA ALA A 477 -9.39 -20.74 -14.48
C ALA A 477 -9.82 -21.58 -15.68
N ALA A 478 -9.73 -20.99 -16.89
CA ALA A 478 -9.56 -21.77 -18.11
C ALA A 478 -8.20 -22.47 -18.02
N ILE A 479 -8.20 -23.78 -17.84
CA ILE A 479 -6.97 -24.57 -17.72
C ILE A 479 -6.39 -24.74 -19.12
N ASP A 480 -5.29 -24.03 -19.41
CA ASP A 480 -4.53 -24.21 -20.64
C ASP A 480 -3.14 -24.83 -20.35
N SER A 481 -2.45 -25.22 -21.42
CA SER A 481 -1.13 -25.87 -21.36
C SER A 481 -0.01 -24.94 -20.87
N ALA A 482 -0.27 -23.64 -20.67
CA ALA A 482 0.71 -22.68 -20.19
C ALA A 482 1.00 -22.81 -18.68
N THR A 483 0.10 -23.47 -17.93
CA THR A 483 0.17 -23.49 -16.47
C THR A 483 1.30 -24.38 -15.89
N PHE A 484 1.70 -25.47 -16.56
CA PHE A 484 2.90 -26.24 -16.17
C PHE A 484 4.18 -25.41 -16.36
N ALA A 485 4.25 -24.67 -17.46
CA ALA A 485 5.41 -23.83 -17.77
C ALA A 485 5.58 -22.72 -16.72
N GLN A 486 4.48 -22.19 -16.18
CA GLN A 486 4.50 -21.21 -15.08
C GLN A 486 5.07 -21.79 -13.78
N VAL A 487 4.54 -22.91 -13.28
CA VAL A 487 5.03 -23.52 -12.03
C VAL A 487 6.49 -23.97 -12.14
N LEU A 488 6.87 -24.53 -13.30
CA LEU A 488 8.26 -24.85 -13.60
C LEU A 488 9.14 -23.59 -13.66
N GLY A 489 8.64 -22.52 -14.28
CA GLY A 489 9.28 -21.22 -14.32
C GLY A 489 9.54 -20.63 -12.94
N ASP A 490 8.59 -20.74 -12.03
CA ASP A 490 8.73 -20.25 -10.66
C ASP A 490 9.82 -21.02 -9.91
N ALA A 491 9.85 -22.35 -10.04
CA ALA A 491 10.90 -23.18 -9.42
C ALA A 491 12.30 -22.86 -10.01
N ILE A 492 12.41 -22.74 -11.34
CA ILE A 492 13.65 -22.31 -12.01
C ILE A 492 14.08 -20.93 -11.53
N THR A 493 13.12 -20.01 -11.37
CA THR A 493 13.38 -18.65 -10.90
C THR A 493 13.91 -18.65 -9.47
N ARG A 494 13.25 -19.36 -8.55
CA ARG A 494 13.73 -19.52 -7.17
C ARG A 494 15.15 -20.08 -7.11
N ARG A 495 15.44 -21.14 -7.87
CA ARG A 495 16.79 -21.73 -7.92
C ARG A 495 17.81 -20.77 -8.53
N ALA A 496 17.49 -20.12 -9.64
CA ALA A 496 18.40 -19.18 -10.30
C ALA A 496 18.72 -17.98 -9.39
N LEU A 497 17.74 -17.48 -8.63
CA LEU A 497 17.95 -16.43 -7.65
C LEU A 497 18.80 -16.89 -6.47
N ALA A 498 18.58 -18.10 -5.95
CA ALA A 498 19.42 -18.68 -4.90
C ALA A 498 20.89 -18.74 -5.34
N GLU A 499 21.17 -19.27 -6.54
CA GLU A 499 22.51 -19.30 -7.13
C GLU A 499 23.06 -17.88 -7.40
N TYR A 500 22.20 -16.93 -7.80
CA TYR A 500 22.59 -15.55 -7.98
C TYR A 500 22.94 -14.85 -6.65
N ARG A 501 22.43 -15.31 -5.51
CA ARG A 501 22.79 -14.74 -4.20
C ARG A 501 24.11 -15.27 -3.65
N GLU A 502 24.55 -16.45 -4.10
CA GLU A 502 25.80 -17.06 -3.62
C GLU A 502 27.04 -16.22 -3.99
N GLN A 503 27.81 -15.79 -3.01
CA GLN A 503 28.99 -14.96 -3.29
C GLN A 503 30.05 -15.75 -4.07
N ASN A 504 30.49 -15.21 -5.20
CA ASN A 504 31.57 -15.82 -5.98
C ASN A 504 32.54 -14.77 -6.55
N GLN A 505 33.54 -15.24 -7.28
CA GLN A 505 34.57 -14.38 -7.89
C GLN A 505 34.00 -13.25 -8.77
N TYR A 506 32.80 -13.41 -9.34
CA TYR A 506 32.18 -12.38 -10.17
C TYR A 506 31.64 -11.22 -9.34
N ASP A 507 31.47 -11.34 -8.03
CA ASP A 507 30.94 -10.29 -7.17
C ASP A 507 31.99 -9.25 -6.72
N ALA A 508 33.26 -9.48 -7.08
CA ALA A 508 34.40 -8.61 -6.74
C ALA A 508 34.25 -7.15 -7.22
N TRP A 509 33.41 -6.89 -8.23
CA TRP A 509 33.12 -5.53 -8.69
C TRP A 509 32.46 -4.65 -7.59
N ARG A 510 31.76 -5.26 -6.62
CA ARG A 510 31.14 -4.54 -5.50
C ARG A 510 32.16 -3.85 -4.59
N ASN A 511 33.41 -4.30 -4.62
CA ASN A 511 34.47 -3.69 -3.85
C ASN A 511 34.93 -2.34 -4.41
N ILE A 512 34.66 -2.06 -5.70
CA ILE A 512 35.17 -0.88 -6.40
C ILE A 512 34.07 0.06 -6.91
N ALA A 513 32.81 -0.38 -6.90
CA ALA A 513 31.69 0.42 -7.39
C ALA A 513 30.62 0.59 -6.31
N ASN A 514 30.00 1.77 -6.27
CA ASN A 514 28.85 2.04 -5.44
C ASN A 514 27.55 1.61 -6.13
N VAL A 515 26.57 1.17 -5.35
CA VAL A 515 25.29 0.67 -5.86
C VAL A 515 24.16 1.63 -5.48
N VAL A 516 23.39 2.05 -6.48
CA VAL A 516 22.33 3.06 -6.32
C VAL A 516 21.02 2.58 -6.96
N PRO A 517 19.84 2.88 -6.38
CA PRO A 517 18.56 2.62 -7.04
C PRO A 517 18.28 3.65 -8.15
N LEU A 518 17.70 3.20 -9.26
CA LEU A 518 17.22 4.04 -10.37
C LEU A 518 15.70 3.94 -10.47
N ASN A 519 15.02 5.07 -10.59
CA ASN A 519 13.55 5.08 -10.67
C ASN A 519 13.00 4.97 -12.10
N ASP A 520 13.83 5.24 -13.13
CA ASP A 520 13.40 5.20 -14.53
C ASP A 520 14.54 4.88 -15.52
N PHE A 521 14.18 4.85 -16.82
CA PHE A 521 15.10 4.63 -17.95
C PHE A 521 15.65 5.94 -18.54
N ARG A 522 15.31 7.11 -17.98
CA ARG A 522 15.78 8.39 -18.52
C ARG A 522 17.26 8.56 -18.21
N MET A 523 17.90 9.50 -18.91
CA MET A 523 19.27 9.89 -18.58
C MET A 523 19.30 10.40 -17.15
N GLN A 524 20.13 9.76 -16.35
CA GLN A 524 20.42 10.15 -14.99
C GLN A 524 21.57 11.13 -15.01
N HIS A 525 21.39 12.19 -14.24
CA HIS A 525 22.28 13.32 -14.11
C HIS A 525 22.90 13.23 -12.72
N ARG A 526 24.22 13.09 -12.64
CA ARG A 526 24.98 13.04 -11.39
C ARG A 526 25.93 14.22 -11.35
N THR A 527 25.42 15.31 -10.78
CA THR A 527 26.19 16.53 -10.52
C THR A 527 27.19 16.24 -9.40
N ARG A 528 28.46 16.41 -9.73
CA ARG A 528 29.53 16.38 -8.74
C ARG A 528 29.67 17.78 -8.17
N TRP A 529 29.58 17.86 -6.85
CA TRP A 529 30.01 19.05 -6.14
C TRP A 529 31.51 18.93 -5.94
N GLY A 530 32.27 19.92 -6.43
CA GLY A 530 33.65 20.09 -6.00
C GLY A 530 33.70 20.38 -4.50
N GLY A 531 34.89 20.32 -3.89
CA GLY A 531 35.00 20.59 -2.46
C GLY A 531 35.34 22.03 -2.14
N PHE A 532 35.01 22.41 -0.90
CA PHE A 532 35.17 23.77 -0.39
C PHE A 532 36.61 24.10 0.06
N GLY A 533 37.52 23.13 0.01
CA GLY A 533 38.89 23.29 0.50
C GLY A 533 38.99 23.43 2.01
N ASP A 534 40.17 23.90 2.46
CA ASP A 534 40.41 24.17 3.87
C ASP A 534 39.66 25.43 4.33
N LEU A 535 39.08 25.37 5.52
CA LEU A 535 38.36 26.51 6.10
C LEU A 535 39.36 27.64 6.42
N PRO A 536 39.14 28.88 5.94
CA PRO A 536 40.01 30.00 6.26
C PRO A 536 39.94 30.32 7.75
N THR A 537 41.07 30.79 8.32
CA THR A 537 41.08 31.29 9.69
C THR A 537 40.30 32.61 9.77
N VAL A 538 39.27 32.66 10.63
CA VAL A 538 38.47 33.86 10.88
C VAL A 538 39.01 34.57 12.11
N ALA A 539 39.38 35.84 11.98
CA ALA A 539 39.83 36.65 13.11
C ALA A 539 38.66 37.00 14.04
N GLU A 540 38.94 37.30 15.31
CA GLU A 540 37.92 37.73 16.28
C GLU A 540 37.22 39.01 15.77
N ALA A 541 35.88 38.98 15.68
CA ALA A 541 35.01 40.02 15.12
C ALA A 541 35.13 40.30 13.61
N ALA A 542 35.76 39.42 12.83
CA ALA A 542 35.73 39.49 11.37
C ALA A 542 34.51 38.76 10.77
N ASP A 543 34.02 39.27 9.64
CA ASP A 543 32.98 38.61 8.86
C ASP A 543 33.53 37.33 8.19
N TYR A 544 32.69 36.31 8.05
CA TYR A 544 33.02 35.10 7.30
C TYR A 544 33.10 35.45 5.81
N VAL A 545 34.14 34.95 5.13
CA VAL A 545 34.33 35.18 3.69
C VAL A 545 33.39 34.24 2.92
N ASP A 546 32.70 34.75 1.90
CA ASP A 546 31.89 33.93 1.00
C ASP A 546 32.77 32.88 0.31
N GLY A 547 32.40 31.61 0.43
CA GLY A 547 33.10 30.50 -0.21
C GLY A 547 32.84 30.48 -1.71
N THR A 548 33.90 30.33 -2.51
CA THR A 548 33.77 30.08 -3.95
C THR A 548 33.08 28.73 -4.13
N VAL A 549 31.88 28.72 -4.74
CA VAL A 549 31.19 27.48 -5.12
C VAL A 549 31.99 26.83 -6.26
N PRO A 550 32.46 25.59 -6.11
CA PRO A 550 33.19 24.89 -7.17
C PRO A 550 32.31 24.67 -8.42
N ASP A 551 32.93 24.63 -9.60
CA ASP A 551 32.23 24.32 -10.86
C ASP A 551 31.61 22.91 -10.83
N ASP A 552 30.40 22.79 -11.40
CA ASP A 552 29.63 21.56 -11.47
C ASP A 552 30.02 20.71 -12.69
N ASP A 553 30.66 19.56 -12.46
CA ASP A 553 30.88 18.53 -13.49
C ASP A 553 29.79 17.45 -13.38
N GLU A 554 29.22 17.03 -14.51
CA GLU A 554 28.08 16.10 -14.51
C GLU A 554 28.39 14.78 -15.22
N ALA A 555 28.31 13.67 -14.48
CA ALA A 555 28.32 12.33 -15.05
C ALA A 555 26.90 11.91 -15.44
N THR A 556 26.73 11.36 -16.66
CA THR A 556 25.42 10.91 -17.14
C THR A 556 25.41 9.44 -17.54
N TYR A 557 24.32 8.73 -17.21
CA TYR A 557 24.11 7.35 -17.64
C TYR A 557 22.63 6.97 -17.69
N LYS A 558 22.30 5.89 -18.39
CA LYS A 558 20.94 5.33 -18.46
C LYS A 558 20.94 3.84 -18.13
N ALA A 559 19.84 3.36 -17.56
CA ALA A 559 19.62 1.93 -17.39
C ALA A 559 19.44 1.23 -18.76
N GLY A 560 20.17 0.14 -18.98
CA GLY A 560 20.06 -0.72 -20.16
C GLY A 560 19.40 -2.06 -19.80
N LYS A 561 18.79 -2.72 -20.79
CA LYS A 561 18.24 -4.07 -20.63
C LYS A 561 19.21 -5.09 -21.23
N VAL A 562 19.60 -6.07 -20.44
CA VAL A 562 20.43 -7.21 -20.88
C VAL A 562 19.64 -8.50 -20.64
N GLY A 563 19.69 -9.45 -21.58
CA GLY A 563 18.93 -10.69 -21.43
C GLY A 563 19.24 -11.74 -22.49
N ARG A 564 18.80 -12.98 -22.24
CA ARG A 564 18.96 -14.11 -23.16
C ARG A 564 17.77 -15.08 -23.06
N LEU A 565 17.50 -15.80 -24.15
CA LEU A 565 16.53 -16.88 -24.18
C LEU A 565 17.19 -18.24 -23.89
N ALA A 566 16.52 -19.07 -23.10
CA ALA A 566 16.83 -20.48 -22.87
C ALA A 566 15.59 -21.33 -23.16
N TYR A 567 15.77 -22.61 -23.52
CA TYR A 567 14.67 -23.48 -23.90
C TYR A 567 14.80 -24.87 -23.27
N ILE A 568 13.65 -25.47 -22.92
CA ILE A 568 13.51 -26.88 -22.57
C ILE A 568 12.65 -27.51 -23.66
N THR A 569 13.13 -28.59 -24.29
CA THR A 569 12.39 -29.28 -25.35
C THR A 569 11.60 -30.45 -24.76
N MET A 570 10.51 -30.85 -25.43
CA MET A 570 9.73 -32.03 -25.06
C MET A 570 10.57 -33.31 -25.06
N GLU A 571 11.54 -33.43 -25.95
CA GLU A 571 12.46 -34.56 -26.00
C GLU A 571 13.32 -34.63 -24.73
N ALA A 572 13.81 -33.50 -24.21
CA ALA A 572 14.58 -33.45 -22.97
C ALA A 572 13.76 -33.91 -21.75
N VAL A 573 12.46 -33.57 -21.71
CA VAL A 573 11.53 -34.05 -20.67
C VAL A 573 11.25 -35.54 -20.83
N ARG A 574 11.06 -36.01 -22.06
CA ARG A 574 10.75 -37.41 -22.35
C ARG A 574 11.93 -38.35 -22.13
N ASN A 575 13.14 -37.90 -22.46
CA ASN A 575 14.39 -38.62 -22.23
C ASN A 575 14.89 -38.50 -20.79
N ASP A 576 14.23 -37.68 -19.97
CA ASP A 576 14.62 -37.41 -18.58
C ASP A 576 16.06 -36.91 -18.47
N ASP A 577 16.42 -35.91 -19.29
CA ASP A 577 17.75 -35.29 -19.33
C ASP A 577 17.99 -34.38 -18.10
N VAL A 578 17.94 -34.98 -16.91
CA VAL A 578 18.03 -34.32 -15.60
C VAL A 578 19.25 -33.40 -15.48
N GLY A 579 20.39 -33.86 -16.02
CA GLY A 579 21.63 -33.08 -15.99
C GLY A 579 21.57 -31.79 -16.82
N LEU A 580 20.82 -31.79 -17.93
CA LEU A 580 20.61 -30.59 -18.74
C LEU A 580 19.66 -29.63 -18.01
N ILE A 581 18.54 -30.15 -17.51
CA ILE A 581 17.46 -29.36 -16.90
C ILE A 581 17.94 -28.69 -15.61
N ARG A 582 18.64 -29.42 -14.72
CA ARG A 582 19.20 -28.88 -13.47
C ARG A 582 20.27 -27.81 -13.71
N GLN A 583 20.99 -27.85 -14.82
CA GLN A 583 22.02 -26.86 -15.13
C GLN A 583 21.46 -25.52 -15.62
N ILE A 584 20.23 -25.47 -16.14
CA ILE A 584 19.66 -24.24 -16.71
C ILE A 584 19.67 -23.09 -15.69
N PRO A 585 19.10 -23.23 -14.47
CA PRO A 585 19.13 -22.15 -13.48
C PRO A 585 20.55 -21.69 -13.14
N THR A 586 21.46 -22.63 -12.86
CA THR A 586 22.85 -22.33 -12.48
C THR A 586 23.61 -21.61 -13.59
N LYS A 587 23.47 -22.05 -14.84
CA LYS A 587 24.14 -21.42 -16.00
C LYS A 587 23.54 -20.04 -16.30
N LEU A 588 22.24 -19.86 -16.15
CA LEU A 588 21.57 -18.57 -16.32
C LEU A 588 22.02 -17.55 -15.26
N ALA A 589 22.03 -17.94 -13.99
CA ALA A 589 22.48 -17.10 -12.88
C ALA A 589 23.97 -16.70 -13.05
N SER A 590 24.82 -17.69 -13.32
CA SER A 590 26.25 -17.46 -13.59
C SER A 590 26.48 -16.53 -14.79
N ALA A 591 25.71 -16.69 -15.87
CA ALA A 591 25.80 -15.82 -17.04
C ALA A 591 25.38 -14.37 -16.72
N ALA A 592 24.32 -14.18 -15.94
CA ALA A 592 23.88 -12.86 -15.49
C ALA A 592 24.96 -12.17 -14.64
N LYS A 593 25.51 -12.88 -13.63
CA LYS A 593 26.62 -12.37 -12.79
C LYS A 593 27.83 -11.98 -13.60
N ARG A 594 28.29 -12.89 -14.46
CA ARG A 594 29.46 -12.67 -15.31
C ARG A 594 29.28 -11.46 -16.23
N THR A 595 28.07 -11.22 -16.73
CA THR A 595 27.79 -10.11 -17.65
C THR A 595 27.78 -8.77 -16.93
N LEU A 596 27.19 -8.71 -15.72
CA LEU A 596 27.26 -7.53 -14.86
C LEU A 596 28.70 -7.22 -14.46
N SER A 597 29.44 -8.22 -14.01
CA SER A 597 30.82 -8.04 -13.56
C SER A 597 31.74 -7.58 -14.70
N LYS A 598 31.58 -8.14 -15.91
CA LYS A 598 32.26 -7.63 -17.12
C LYS A 598 31.92 -6.18 -17.40
N PHE A 599 30.64 -5.80 -17.33
CA PHE A 599 30.22 -4.41 -17.54
C PHE A 599 30.96 -3.43 -16.62
N VAL A 600 31.11 -3.75 -15.32
CA VAL A 600 31.83 -2.87 -14.38
C VAL A 600 33.33 -2.82 -14.68
N PHE A 601 33.98 -3.99 -14.82
CA PHE A 601 35.42 -4.04 -15.09
C PHE A 601 35.78 -3.51 -16.49
N ASP A 602 34.85 -3.49 -17.44
CA ASP A 602 35.06 -2.93 -18.77
C ASP A 602 35.23 -1.41 -18.74
N PHE A 603 34.70 -0.68 -17.73
CA PHE A 603 35.04 0.73 -17.54
C PHE A 603 36.55 0.93 -17.35
N ILE A 604 37.21 0.01 -16.66
CA ILE A 604 38.66 0.08 -16.41
C ILE A 604 39.45 -0.45 -17.61
N ARG A 605 38.99 -1.56 -18.21
CA ARG A 605 39.67 -2.20 -19.33
C ARG A 605 39.62 -1.38 -20.62
N SER A 606 38.44 -0.87 -20.98
CA SER A 606 38.20 -0.19 -22.26
C SER A 606 38.61 1.28 -22.26
N ASN A 607 38.80 1.88 -21.08
CA ASN A 607 39.19 3.28 -20.89
C ASN A 607 38.26 4.28 -21.63
N PRO A 608 36.96 4.34 -21.28
CA PRO A 608 36.00 5.19 -21.97
C PRO A 608 36.27 6.68 -21.70
N VAL A 609 35.73 7.54 -22.57
CA VAL A 609 35.67 8.99 -22.33
C VAL A 609 34.67 9.28 -21.22
N ILE A 610 35.07 10.08 -20.24
CA ILE A 610 34.26 10.46 -19.07
C ILE A 610 33.70 11.89 -19.23
N TYR A 611 33.07 12.42 -18.19
CA TYR A 611 32.32 13.68 -18.19
C TYR A 611 33.15 14.91 -18.58
N ASP A 612 34.47 14.90 -18.36
CA ASP A 612 35.41 15.98 -18.71
C ASP A 612 35.89 15.94 -20.18
N GLY A 613 35.36 15.02 -20.99
CA GLY A 613 35.73 14.85 -22.40
C GLY A 613 37.06 14.14 -22.62
N LYS A 614 37.76 13.70 -21.57
CA LYS A 614 39.00 12.90 -21.65
C LYS A 614 38.72 11.44 -21.32
N ALA A 615 39.65 10.55 -21.69
CA ALA A 615 39.57 9.14 -21.30
C ALA A 615 39.75 9.01 -19.77
N LEU A 616 39.13 7.99 -19.16
CA LEU A 616 39.22 7.72 -17.72
C LEU A 616 40.67 7.77 -17.22
N PHE A 617 41.55 6.99 -17.85
CA PHE A 617 42.99 7.00 -17.64
C PHE A 617 43.67 7.88 -18.67
N HIS A 618 44.17 9.01 -18.21
CA HIS A 618 44.81 10.01 -19.04
C HIS A 618 45.97 10.68 -18.28
N VAL A 619 46.94 11.23 -19.03
CA VAL A 619 48.10 11.92 -18.45
C VAL A 619 47.64 13.14 -17.64
N ASP A 620 46.70 13.93 -18.16
CA ASP A 620 46.16 15.11 -17.48
C ASP A 620 45.39 14.80 -16.18
N HIS A 621 44.88 13.57 -16.05
CA HIS A 621 44.24 13.10 -14.81
C HIS A 621 45.27 12.61 -13.78
N ASN A 622 46.56 12.60 -14.15
CA ASN A 622 47.67 12.06 -13.36
C ASN A 622 47.41 10.62 -12.87
N ASN A 623 46.61 9.85 -13.61
CA ASN A 623 46.16 8.51 -13.23
C ASN A 623 46.57 7.42 -14.22
N LEU A 624 47.49 7.73 -15.14
CA LEU A 624 48.10 6.80 -16.08
C LEU A 624 49.59 6.59 -15.76
N GLY A 625 50.06 5.35 -15.85
CA GLY A 625 51.47 4.96 -15.77
C GLY A 625 51.84 3.93 -16.83
N THR A 626 53.13 3.64 -17.00
CA THR A 626 53.63 2.69 -18.00
C THR A 626 54.59 1.63 -17.45
N ALA A 627 54.95 1.73 -16.17
CA ALA A 627 55.85 0.77 -15.52
C ALA A 627 55.13 -0.54 -15.21
N ALA A 628 55.81 -1.67 -15.45
CA ALA A 628 55.35 -3.00 -15.09
C ALA A 628 55.23 -3.20 -13.58
N LEU A 629 54.39 -4.18 -13.18
CA LEU A 629 54.10 -4.44 -11.77
C LEU A 629 55.38 -4.76 -10.99
N SER A 630 55.67 -3.95 -9.98
CA SER A 630 56.83 -4.07 -9.10
C SER A 630 56.59 -3.27 -7.82
N ALA A 631 57.41 -3.49 -6.79
CA ALA A 631 57.36 -2.70 -5.55
C ALA A 631 57.51 -1.19 -5.79
N ALA A 632 58.36 -0.81 -6.75
CA ALA A 632 58.57 0.59 -7.14
C ALA A 632 57.38 1.16 -7.91
N ALA A 633 56.80 0.40 -8.84
CA ALA A 633 55.61 0.84 -9.58
C ALA A 633 54.39 0.97 -8.66
N TRP A 634 54.23 0.05 -7.69
CA TRP A 634 53.18 0.13 -6.67
C TRP A 634 53.33 1.38 -5.80
N SER A 635 54.51 1.64 -5.26
CA SER A 635 54.73 2.80 -4.38
C SER A 635 54.56 4.12 -5.11
N ALA A 636 55.03 4.22 -6.37
CA ALA A 636 54.81 5.38 -7.22
C ALA A 636 53.32 5.60 -7.54
N GLY A 637 52.60 4.54 -7.89
CA GLY A 637 51.16 4.64 -8.18
C GLY A 637 50.33 5.01 -6.95
N ARG A 638 50.65 4.41 -5.79
CA ARG A 638 50.07 4.79 -4.50
C ARG A 638 50.33 6.26 -4.18
N LEU A 639 51.57 6.73 -4.33
CA LEU A 639 51.91 8.13 -4.07
C LEU A 639 51.12 9.07 -4.98
N ALA A 640 50.97 8.72 -6.27
CA ALA A 640 50.20 9.52 -7.21
C ALA A 640 48.71 9.59 -6.83
N MET A 641 48.10 8.49 -6.36
CA MET A 641 46.71 8.51 -5.84
C MET A 641 46.59 9.37 -4.57
N MET A 642 47.56 9.27 -3.65
CA MET A 642 47.58 10.09 -2.43
C MET A 642 47.78 11.59 -2.72
N GLN A 643 48.42 11.92 -3.84
CA GLN A 643 48.67 13.29 -4.30
C GLN A 643 47.54 13.88 -5.15
N GLN A 644 46.49 13.09 -5.46
CA GLN A 644 45.32 13.62 -6.15
C GLN A 644 44.72 14.77 -5.35
N THR A 645 44.39 15.85 -6.06
CA THR A 645 43.80 17.04 -5.48
C THR A 645 42.32 17.09 -5.74
N GLU A 646 41.59 17.62 -4.78
CA GLU A 646 40.17 17.91 -4.88
C GLU A 646 39.91 18.94 -5.98
N ALA A 647 38.77 18.78 -6.67
CA ALA A 647 38.33 19.73 -7.69
C ALA A 647 38.07 21.10 -7.05
N GLY A 648 38.56 22.18 -7.67
CA GLY A 648 38.33 23.55 -7.24
C GLY A 648 39.23 24.03 -6.09
N SER A 649 39.44 23.21 -5.05
CA SER A 649 40.20 23.64 -3.87
C SER A 649 41.71 23.38 -3.95
N GLY A 650 42.13 22.39 -4.75
CA GLY A 650 43.53 21.97 -4.80
C GLY A 650 44.03 21.25 -3.54
N ALA A 651 43.17 21.04 -2.54
CA ALA A 651 43.50 20.30 -1.33
C ALA A 651 43.81 18.83 -1.66
N ARG A 652 44.80 18.22 -0.99
CA ARG A 652 45.17 16.83 -1.25
C ARG A 652 44.15 15.90 -0.60
N LEU A 653 43.58 14.99 -1.40
CA LEU A 653 42.57 14.04 -0.93
C LEU A 653 43.15 12.87 -0.13
N SER A 654 44.46 12.58 -0.28
CA SER A 654 45.14 11.52 0.47
C SER A 654 44.44 10.15 0.38
N ILE A 655 44.02 9.76 -0.84
CA ILE A 655 43.28 8.52 -1.10
C ILE A 655 44.24 7.34 -1.31
N PRO A 656 44.23 6.31 -0.46
CA PRO A 656 45.07 5.14 -0.64
C PRO A 656 44.43 4.12 -1.61
N PRO A 657 45.21 3.41 -2.44
CA PRO A 657 44.71 2.24 -3.15
C PRO A 657 44.45 1.09 -2.17
N ARG A 658 43.24 0.51 -2.23
CA ARG A 658 42.82 -0.64 -1.41
C ARG A 658 42.79 -1.93 -2.21
N PHE A 659 42.52 -1.83 -3.51
CA PHE A 659 42.38 -2.95 -4.43
C PHE A 659 43.42 -2.86 -5.54
N LEU A 660 44.04 -4.00 -5.85
CA LEU A 660 44.91 -4.17 -7.01
C LEU A 660 44.21 -5.11 -8.00
N LEU A 661 43.81 -4.57 -9.14
CA LEU A 661 43.18 -5.31 -10.23
C LEU A 661 44.26 -5.77 -11.20
N VAL A 662 44.33 -7.09 -11.41
CA VAL A 662 45.35 -7.71 -12.26
C VAL A 662 44.72 -8.77 -13.18
N PRO A 663 45.31 -9.02 -14.36
CA PRO A 663 45.03 -10.23 -15.14
C PRO A 663 45.51 -11.48 -14.38
N ALA A 664 45.02 -12.66 -14.77
CA ALA A 664 45.33 -13.92 -14.08
C ALA A 664 46.84 -14.24 -14.10
N GLU A 665 47.54 -13.83 -15.15
CA GLU A 665 48.97 -14.04 -15.35
C GLU A 665 49.84 -13.27 -14.34
N LEU A 666 49.34 -12.14 -13.81
CA LEU A 666 50.06 -11.33 -12.81
C LEU A 666 49.65 -11.65 -11.37
N GLU A 667 48.69 -12.56 -11.16
CA GLU A 667 48.17 -12.86 -9.83
C GLU A 667 49.27 -13.39 -8.89
N GLU A 668 50.10 -14.32 -9.36
CA GLU A 668 51.22 -14.86 -8.58
C GLU A 668 52.22 -13.76 -8.22
N THR A 669 52.60 -12.93 -9.20
CA THR A 669 53.53 -11.82 -8.99
C THR A 669 52.98 -10.80 -7.99
N ALA A 670 51.69 -10.47 -8.09
CA ALA A 670 51.00 -9.59 -7.17
C ALA A 670 50.95 -10.19 -5.75
N TYR A 671 50.63 -11.48 -5.63
CA TYR A 671 50.58 -12.15 -4.34
C TYR A 671 51.97 -12.19 -3.68
N GLU A 672 53.01 -12.56 -4.41
CA GLU A 672 54.39 -12.55 -3.90
C GLU A 672 54.87 -11.17 -3.45
N LEU A 673 54.41 -10.11 -4.13
CA LEU A 673 54.75 -8.73 -3.81
C LEU A 673 54.25 -8.29 -2.42
N PHE A 674 53.06 -8.74 -2.02
CA PHE A 674 52.43 -8.36 -0.74
C PHE A 674 52.48 -9.45 0.34
N LYS A 675 52.97 -10.66 -0.01
CA LYS A 675 53.08 -11.77 0.93
C LYS A 675 54.07 -11.44 2.05
N ASN A 676 53.53 -11.18 3.24
CA ASN A 676 54.29 -11.33 4.48
C ASN A 676 54.52 -12.83 4.71
N ARG A 677 55.69 -13.35 4.31
CA ARG A 677 56.17 -14.59 4.90
C ARG A 677 56.32 -14.28 6.38
N ASN A 678 55.58 -14.95 7.27
CA ASN A 678 55.65 -14.82 8.75
C ASN A 678 57.05 -15.14 9.36
N THR A 679 58.12 -14.93 8.59
CA THR A 679 59.54 -15.12 8.84
C THR A 679 60.34 -13.82 8.70
N SER A 680 59.73 -12.73 8.20
CA SER A 680 60.39 -11.42 8.08
C SER A 680 60.08 -10.58 9.32
N ASN A 681 61.05 -10.46 10.23
CA ASN A 681 60.90 -9.65 11.46
C ASN A 681 60.88 -8.14 11.19
N ASP A 682 61.21 -7.71 9.97
CA ASP A 682 61.16 -6.31 9.51
C ASP A 682 60.38 -6.22 8.18
N PRO A 683 59.03 -6.12 8.21
CA PRO A 683 58.24 -5.98 6.99
C PRO A 683 58.54 -4.64 6.31
N ASN A 684 58.76 -4.67 4.99
CA ASN A 684 58.95 -3.44 4.22
C ASN A 684 57.62 -2.67 4.05
N PHE A 685 57.69 -1.38 3.72
CA PHE A 685 56.51 -0.51 3.58
C PHE A 685 55.44 -1.02 2.58
N VAL A 686 55.86 -1.73 1.53
CA VAL A 686 54.94 -2.28 0.53
C VAL A 686 54.18 -3.48 1.09
N MET A 687 54.87 -4.35 1.82
CA MET A 687 54.29 -5.51 2.49
C MET A 687 53.33 -5.13 3.63
N SER A 688 53.54 -4.00 4.30
CA SER A 688 52.62 -3.50 5.32
C SER A 688 51.35 -2.85 4.77
N THR A 689 51.32 -2.52 3.47
CA THR A 689 50.16 -1.88 2.82
C THR A 689 49.01 -2.88 2.55
N ALA A 690 49.34 -4.16 2.31
CA ALA A 690 48.42 -5.31 2.18
C ALA A 690 47.10 -5.05 1.40
N PRO A 691 47.14 -4.58 0.15
CA PRO A 691 45.95 -4.42 -0.68
C PRO A 691 45.32 -5.79 -1.02
N THR A 692 44.00 -5.80 -1.27
CA THR A 692 43.33 -7.00 -1.79
C THR A 692 43.61 -7.13 -3.28
N VAL A 693 44.26 -8.23 -3.68
CA VAL A 693 44.47 -8.57 -5.09
C VAL A 693 43.19 -9.15 -5.66
N VAL A 694 42.71 -8.57 -6.76
CA VAL A 694 41.49 -8.98 -7.46
C VAL A 694 41.88 -9.43 -8.87
N PRO A 695 41.98 -10.75 -9.12
CA PRO A 695 42.24 -11.27 -10.45
C PRO A 695 41.00 -11.10 -11.33
N VAL A 696 41.12 -10.34 -12.42
CA VAL A 696 40.04 -10.14 -13.40
C VAL A 696 40.20 -11.18 -14.50
N TRP A 697 39.46 -12.28 -14.35
CA TRP A 697 39.59 -13.54 -15.13
C TRP A 697 39.50 -13.44 -16.66
N TYR A 698 39.14 -12.29 -17.23
CA TYR A 698 38.98 -12.10 -18.68
C TYR A 698 39.85 -10.98 -19.26
N TRP A 699 40.68 -10.33 -18.44
CA TRP A 699 41.69 -9.41 -18.93
C TRP A 699 42.79 -10.23 -19.62
N THR A 700 43.02 -9.94 -20.89
CA THR A 700 43.95 -10.71 -21.75
C THR A 700 45.31 -10.04 -21.89
N ASP A 701 45.44 -8.79 -21.47
CA ASP A 701 46.73 -8.11 -21.43
C ASP A 701 47.44 -8.55 -20.16
N ALA A 702 48.53 -9.31 -20.32
CA ALA A 702 49.25 -9.93 -19.23
C ALA A 702 50.17 -8.97 -18.46
N ASN A 703 50.30 -7.71 -18.87
CA ASN A 703 51.21 -6.75 -18.24
C ASN A 703 50.49 -5.57 -17.58
N ASP A 704 49.31 -5.23 -18.08
CA ASP A 704 48.49 -4.15 -17.53
C ASP A 704 47.99 -4.46 -16.11
N PHE A 705 47.96 -3.44 -15.26
CA PHE A 705 47.31 -3.53 -13.95
C PHE A 705 46.66 -2.20 -13.56
N ALA A 706 45.67 -2.26 -12.68
CA ALA A 706 45.00 -1.08 -12.16
C ALA A 706 44.91 -1.09 -10.64
N MET A 707 44.95 0.09 -10.04
CA MET A 707 44.75 0.33 -8.63
C MET A 707 43.41 1.03 -8.43
N ALA A 708 42.67 0.64 -7.42
CA ALA A 708 41.41 1.27 -7.06
C ALA A 708 41.34 1.57 -5.55
N ALA A 709 40.77 2.72 -5.22
CA ALA A 709 40.37 3.08 -3.87
C ALA A 709 39.06 2.37 -3.49
N ALA A 710 38.74 2.37 -2.20
CA ALA A 710 37.42 1.92 -1.77
C ALA A 710 36.35 2.98 -2.12
N PRO A 711 35.12 2.57 -2.48
CA PRO A 711 34.00 3.49 -2.71
C PRO A 711 33.69 4.39 -1.50
N SER A 712 34.05 3.96 -0.29
CA SER A 712 33.90 4.75 0.95
C SER A 712 34.87 5.94 1.03
N ASP A 713 36.05 5.82 0.42
CA ASP A 713 37.04 6.90 0.38
C ASP A 713 36.67 7.86 -0.74
N ILE A 714 36.36 7.33 -1.93
CA ILE A 714 35.87 8.11 -3.06
C ILE A 714 35.02 7.26 -4.02
N PRO A 715 33.76 7.64 -4.30
CA PRO A 715 32.92 6.91 -5.23
C PRO A 715 33.41 7.13 -6.65
N SER A 716 34.14 6.16 -7.19
CA SER A 716 34.77 6.25 -8.52
C SER A 716 33.87 5.72 -9.64
N ILE A 717 33.11 4.65 -9.37
CA ILE A 717 32.16 4.03 -10.30
C ILE A 717 30.82 3.90 -9.61
N GLU A 718 29.74 4.29 -10.29
CA GLU A 718 28.37 4.12 -9.82
C GLU A 718 27.63 3.13 -10.73
N ILE A 719 26.98 2.14 -10.12
CA ILE A 719 26.10 1.18 -10.80
C ILE A 719 24.67 1.37 -10.28
N GLY A 720 23.79 1.74 -11.19
CA GLY A 720 22.38 1.93 -10.95
C GLY A 720 21.54 0.72 -11.35
N PHE A 721 20.67 0.26 -10.46
CA PHE A 721 19.69 -0.80 -10.75
C PHE A 721 18.27 -0.25 -10.78
N LEU A 722 17.48 -0.62 -11.78
CA LEU A 722 16.09 -0.17 -11.88
C LEU A 722 15.27 -0.66 -10.68
N ASP A 723 14.53 0.25 -10.05
CA ASP A 723 13.73 0.06 -8.84
C ASP A 723 14.53 -0.52 -7.65
N GLY A 724 15.87 -0.36 -7.67
CA GLY A 724 16.77 -0.97 -6.69
C GLY A 724 16.90 -2.50 -6.79
N ARG A 725 16.36 -3.12 -7.84
CA ARG A 725 16.38 -4.57 -8.04
C ARG A 725 17.72 -5.04 -8.61
N GLN A 726 18.60 -5.54 -7.75
CA GLN A 726 19.89 -6.12 -8.15
C GLN A 726 19.80 -7.53 -8.72
N GLU A 727 18.63 -8.17 -8.61
CA GLU A 727 18.41 -9.54 -9.03
C GLU A 727 17.87 -9.60 -10.47
N PRO A 728 18.29 -10.60 -11.27
CA PRO A 728 17.73 -10.81 -12.59
C PRO A 728 16.31 -11.38 -12.52
N GLU A 729 15.46 -10.94 -13.45
CA GLU A 729 14.10 -11.43 -13.62
C GLU A 729 14.06 -12.54 -14.66
N ILE A 730 13.29 -13.61 -14.41
CA ILE A 730 13.07 -14.69 -15.37
C ILE A 730 11.59 -14.70 -15.74
N PHE A 731 11.31 -14.78 -17.04
CA PHE A 731 9.97 -14.85 -17.61
C PHE A 731 9.82 -16.15 -18.37
N VAL A 732 8.63 -16.73 -18.31
CA VAL A 732 8.23 -17.85 -19.17
C VAL A 732 7.35 -17.32 -20.29
N GLN A 733 7.48 -17.90 -21.49
CA GLN A 733 6.53 -17.64 -22.56
C GLN A 733 5.24 -18.43 -22.30
N ASP A 734 4.15 -17.73 -21.98
CA ASP A 734 2.89 -18.30 -21.47
C ASP A 734 1.67 -18.11 -22.40
N ALA A 735 1.85 -17.62 -23.63
CA ALA A 735 0.75 -17.45 -24.57
C ALA A 735 0.38 -18.78 -25.29
N PRO A 736 -0.85 -19.30 -25.16
CA PRO A 736 -1.25 -20.62 -25.69
C PRO A 736 -1.27 -20.70 -27.22
N THR A 737 -1.55 -19.57 -27.88
CA THR A 737 -1.69 -19.47 -29.34
C THR A 737 -0.45 -18.89 -30.03
N VAL A 738 0.50 -18.36 -29.25
CA VAL A 738 1.68 -17.66 -29.76
C VAL A 738 2.90 -18.05 -28.94
N GLY A 739 3.49 -19.22 -29.24
CA GLY A 739 4.64 -19.69 -28.47
C GLY A 739 5.40 -20.86 -29.06
N SER A 740 6.62 -21.04 -28.57
CA SER A 740 7.53 -22.11 -28.99
C SER A 740 7.00 -23.53 -28.69
N LEU A 741 6.02 -23.68 -27.78
CA LEU A 741 5.31 -24.94 -27.56
C LEU A 741 4.44 -25.33 -28.75
N PHE A 742 3.66 -24.38 -29.30
CA PHE A 742 2.80 -24.63 -30.45
C PHE A 742 3.60 -24.78 -31.76
N ALA A 743 4.67 -24.00 -31.91
CA ALA A 743 5.44 -23.96 -33.16
C ALA A 743 6.63 -24.94 -33.20
N SER A 744 7.15 -25.39 -32.06
CA SER A 744 8.43 -26.11 -32.01
C SER A 744 8.60 -27.02 -30.77
N ASP A 745 7.53 -27.37 -30.05
CA ASP A 745 7.55 -28.26 -28.87
C ASP A 745 8.60 -27.86 -27.79
N LYS A 746 8.73 -26.56 -27.55
CA LYS A 746 9.73 -25.97 -26.63
C LYS A 746 9.12 -25.01 -25.61
N ILE A 747 9.50 -25.16 -24.34
CA ILE A 747 9.23 -24.18 -23.29
C ILE A 747 10.37 -23.15 -23.29
N THR A 748 10.05 -21.88 -23.55
CA THR A 748 11.04 -20.80 -23.63
C THR A 748 11.06 -19.94 -22.36
N TYR A 749 12.25 -19.72 -21.83
CA TYR A 749 12.55 -18.84 -20.71
C TYR A 749 13.34 -17.62 -21.18
N LYS A 750 13.06 -16.46 -20.59
CA LYS A 750 13.77 -15.21 -20.83
C LYS A 750 14.33 -14.68 -19.52
N ILE A 751 15.65 -14.62 -19.40
CA ILE A 751 16.30 -13.87 -18.32
C ILE A 751 16.46 -12.41 -18.74
N ARG A 752 16.17 -11.48 -17.83
CA ARG A 752 16.30 -10.03 -18.00
C ARG A 752 16.98 -9.45 -16.77
N HIS A 753 17.99 -8.64 -16.99
CA HIS A 753 18.64 -7.86 -15.94
C HIS A 753 18.76 -6.41 -16.42
N ILE A 754 18.41 -5.46 -15.55
CA ILE A 754 18.29 -4.05 -15.90
C ILE A 754 19.18 -3.22 -14.99
N TYR A 755 20.26 -2.71 -15.57
CA TYR A 755 21.24 -1.90 -14.86
C TYR A 755 21.91 -0.90 -15.80
N GLY A 756 22.48 0.15 -15.24
CA GLY A 756 23.32 1.12 -15.94
C GLY A 756 24.45 1.54 -15.01
N GLY A 757 25.42 2.29 -15.55
CA GLY A 757 26.47 2.83 -14.71
C GLY A 757 27.35 3.82 -15.46
N ALA A 758 28.08 4.61 -14.69
CA ALA A 758 29.07 5.54 -15.17
C ALA A 758 30.23 5.66 -14.19
N VAL A 759 31.36 6.16 -14.71
CA VAL A 759 32.47 6.60 -13.90
C VAL A 759 32.13 7.97 -13.33
N THR A 760 32.06 8.07 -12.01
CA THR A 760 31.78 9.30 -11.28
C THR A 760 33.07 10.03 -10.93
N ASP A 761 34.17 9.33 -10.63
CA ASP A 761 35.46 9.98 -10.37
C ASP A 761 36.64 9.17 -10.88
N TYR A 762 37.56 9.85 -11.56
CA TYR A 762 38.83 9.27 -12.01
C TYR A 762 39.89 9.22 -10.90
N ARG A 763 39.80 10.05 -9.86
CA ARG A 763 40.87 10.23 -8.85
C ARG A 763 41.10 9.01 -7.97
N GLY A 764 40.06 8.20 -7.75
CA GLY A 764 40.15 6.95 -7.00
C GLY A 764 40.69 5.78 -7.81
N LEU A 765 41.02 5.99 -9.09
CA LEU A 765 41.47 4.94 -10.00
C LEU A 765 42.83 5.31 -10.60
N ARG A 766 43.70 4.33 -10.77
CA ARG A 766 44.96 4.49 -11.52
C ARG A 766 45.22 3.25 -12.37
N LYS A 767 45.65 3.42 -13.62
CA LYS A 767 46.03 2.30 -14.49
C LYS A 767 47.47 2.42 -14.95
N HIS A 768 48.16 1.28 -14.99
CA HIS A 768 49.45 1.14 -15.64
C HIS A 768 49.25 0.35 -16.94
N VAL A 769 49.59 0.97 -18.06
CA VAL A 769 49.52 0.38 -19.39
C VAL A 769 50.94 0.09 -19.87
N VAL A 770 51.30 -1.18 -19.97
CA VAL A 770 52.68 -1.60 -20.25
C VAL A 770 52.78 -2.00 -21.72
N ALA A 771 53.66 -1.33 -22.46
CA ALA A 771 53.82 -1.49 -23.90
C ALA A 771 54.52 -2.79 -24.32
#